data_AF-A0A074VKN4-F1
#
_entry.id   AF-A0A074VKN4-F1
#
_cell.length_a   1.000
_cell.length_b   1.000
_cell.length_c   1.000
_cell.angle_alpha   90.00
_cell.angle_beta   90.00
_cell.angle_gamma   90.00
#
_symmetry.space_group_name_H-M   'P 1'
#
loop_
_entity.id
_entity.type
_entity.pdbx_description
1 polymer ?
#
loop_
_entity_poly.entity_id
_entity_poly.type
_entity_poly.pdbx_seq_one_letter_code
_entity_poly.pdbx_strand_id
1 'polypeptide(L)'
;MLARPCMRALSRARPARVSAAAVCRAAVRPALASGYATVSKSTRHEETSARSAVINVLQNLGSKREVQQYLSQFQSVSSQKFAVIKVGGAILTDYIDVLCSSLRNLNQMGLFPVIIHGAGPQMNKLLEQAGIEPQYSEGIRITDGPTLGVARKLFLEENLKLVEALESWGVRARPITSGVLMADYKDKDTWKFVGEVNQVNTDPINAAIADNYIPVLTCMAENTEGQLLNVNADKAAAELAKALVPLKIVYLSEKGGLHNKDTGKLIEAINLDEEYDRYMNMPWVIHGTRSKIRDIKDLLDHLPRSSSVAIIHPESLERELFTHTGAGTLIRRGTKLHKASSLSEFSDVNKLKQVLVRDREGLDAEAVVDRYLDSLKGKTFAAYHDEGMEALAVVLPPDSSSPNGLAHLATLTMTRAAWLSNIADNVFQNLKNDYPKLVWTVKQDDENLTWFSEKADGSIARQGEVLFWYGIETPEEVRELMAEFIQHGRQMFGDNNLESQLHRAASGALRIKDVAQKLQQHRESLGQQTRAFSTSSFSSRNMQRVRSTFGTPTRRGYATTTNPNPPLGIKNQDKDYPSKVALIGARGYTGQALIDLLNRHPNMDLRHVSSRELNGKKLAGYTKREITYENLSPDDVRRMADAGEIDCWVMALPNGVCKPFVDAIEASSHKESVIVDLSADYRFDSSWTYGLPELVKRSKIAGATRIANPGCYATAAQLGIAPLVPYLAAAPANPTVFGVSGYSGAGTKPSPKNDVENLTNNLIPYSLTDHIHEREISAQLGREIGFIPHVAVWFAGIHHTISIPLAETMASRDIRQLYQDRYNGEKLVKVIGESPLVKNISGKHGVEIGGFAVHSGGKRVVINATIDNLLKGAATQCLQNMNLALGYAEYEGIPLA
;
A
#
# COMPACT_ATOMS: atom_id res chain seq x y z
N MET A 1 -67.91 34.90 -1.73
CA MET A 1 -68.66 35.92 -0.96
C MET A 1 -68.11 35.88 0.47
N LEU A 2 -67.20 36.79 0.85
CA LEU A 2 -67.45 38.02 1.64
C LEU A 2 -68.09 37.68 3.01
N ALA A 3 -67.55 38.01 4.20
CA ALA A 3 -66.69 39.12 4.60
C ALA A 3 -66.04 38.91 6.00
N ARG A 4 -64.90 39.60 6.24
CA ARG A 4 -64.37 40.09 7.55
C ARG A 4 -65.08 41.44 7.92
N PRO A 5 -64.69 42.32 8.91
CA PRO A 5 -63.68 42.35 10.00
C PRO A 5 -64.14 43.04 11.33
N CYS A 6 -63.17 43.39 12.21
CA CYS A 6 -63.11 44.49 13.21
C CYS A 6 -63.52 44.14 14.67
N MET A 7 -62.95 44.69 15.75
CA MET A 7 -61.90 45.70 15.98
C MET A 7 -61.39 45.61 17.45
N ARG A 8 -60.21 46.22 17.70
CA ARG A 8 -59.49 46.38 18.97
C ARG A 8 -60.17 47.35 19.97
N ALA A 9 -59.86 47.21 21.26
CA ALA A 9 -59.79 48.32 22.22
C ALA A 9 -58.49 48.25 23.06
N LEU A 10 -57.86 49.42 23.24
CA LEU A 10 -56.57 49.68 23.92
C LEU A 10 -56.80 50.55 25.17
N SER A 11 -55.97 50.37 26.20
CA SER A 11 -55.31 51.42 27.04
C SER A 11 -54.84 50.76 28.36
N ARG A 12 -53.68 51.03 28.98
CA ARG A 12 -52.90 52.28 29.16
C ARG A 12 -51.43 51.93 29.53
N ALA A 13 -50.47 52.75 29.12
CA ALA A 13 -49.03 52.69 29.45
C ALA A 13 -48.75 53.29 30.86
N ARG A 14 -47.68 53.00 31.63
CA ARG A 14 -46.20 53.22 31.52
C ARG A 14 -45.64 53.00 32.97
N PRO A 15 -44.33 53.07 33.31
CA PRO A 15 -43.10 53.10 32.51
C PRO A 15 -42.01 52.09 32.99
N ALA A 16 -40.89 52.04 32.25
CA ALA A 16 -39.67 51.31 32.61
C ALA A 16 -38.74 52.11 33.54
N ARG A 17 -37.94 51.41 34.37
CA ARG A 17 -36.61 51.87 34.82
C ARG A 17 -35.72 50.68 35.16
N VAL A 18 -34.49 50.75 34.65
CA VAL A 18 -33.36 49.83 34.85
C VAL A 18 -32.56 50.31 36.06
N SER A 19 -32.07 49.40 36.93
CA SER A 19 -30.64 49.23 37.23
C SER A 19 -30.35 48.42 38.51
N ALA A 20 -29.27 47.62 38.40
CA ALA A 20 -28.25 47.32 39.40
C ALA A 20 -28.31 45.99 40.17
N ALA A 21 -27.36 45.12 39.78
CA ALA A 21 -26.41 44.34 40.59
C ALA A 21 -26.86 43.64 41.88
N ALA A 22 -26.56 42.32 41.97
CA ALA A 22 -26.19 41.70 43.25
C ALA A 22 -25.40 40.40 43.05
N VAL A 23 -24.35 40.28 43.87
CA VAL A 23 -23.45 39.14 44.05
C VAL A 23 -24.05 38.16 45.08
N CYS A 24 -23.79 36.88 44.86
CA CYS A 24 -24.16 35.73 45.70
C CYS A 24 -23.52 35.70 47.11
N ARG A 25 -24.22 35.11 48.10
CA ARG A 25 -23.80 33.84 48.74
C ARG A 25 -24.80 33.28 49.79
N ALA A 26 -24.87 31.94 49.78
CA ALA A 26 -25.14 30.97 50.86
C ALA A 26 -26.59 30.76 51.36
N ALA A 27 -27.10 29.55 51.71
CA ALA A 27 -26.68 28.15 51.50
C ALA A 27 -27.78 27.17 52.04
N VAL A 28 -27.65 25.86 51.67
CA VAL A 28 -28.11 24.61 52.39
C VAL A 28 -29.61 24.22 52.32
N ARG A 29 -30.11 22.99 52.04
CA ARG A 29 -29.74 21.58 51.61
C ARG A 29 -31.10 20.85 51.30
N PRO A 30 -31.22 19.56 50.88
CA PRO A 30 -30.24 18.53 50.49
C PRO A 30 -30.53 17.89 49.09
N ALA A 31 -29.55 17.21 48.49
CA ALA A 31 -29.75 16.37 47.31
C ALA A 31 -29.16 14.96 47.55
N LEU A 32 -29.99 13.95 47.31
CA LEU A 32 -29.66 12.53 47.32
C LEU A 32 -28.73 12.20 46.15
N ALA A 33 -27.66 11.47 46.46
CA ALA A 33 -26.67 11.01 45.52
C ALA A 33 -27.16 9.76 44.75
N SER A 34 -27.18 9.83 43.42
CA SER A 34 -26.95 8.67 42.56
C SER A 34 -25.86 9.05 41.56
N GLY A 35 -24.70 8.41 41.67
CA GLY A 35 -23.55 8.68 40.81
C GLY A 35 -23.80 8.25 39.37
N TYR A 36 -23.71 9.19 38.43
CA TYR A 36 -23.48 8.87 37.03
C TYR A 36 -21.98 8.65 36.83
N ALA A 37 -21.56 7.39 36.80
CA ALA A 37 -20.27 7.00 36.27
C ALA A 37 -20.28 7.21 34.76
N THR A 38 -19.54 8.19 34.25
CA THR A 38 -19.19 8.29 32.83
C THR A 38 -18.25 7.15 32.48
N VAL A 39 -18.79 6.09 31.89
CA VAL A 39 -18.05 4.92 31.45
C VAL A 39 -17.34 5.23 30.12
N SER A 40 -16.02 5.40 30.18
CA SER A 40 -15.11 5.48 29.04
C SER A 40 -14.80 4.07 28.46
N LYS A 41 -15.81 3.31 28.02
CA LYS A 41 -15.61 1.94 27.47
C LYS A 41 -15.47 1.85 25.94
N SER A 42 -15.75 2.89 25.15
CA SER A 42 -15.80 2.70 23.68
C SER A 42 -14.42 2.61 22.99
N THR A 43 -13.40 3.32 23.46
CA THR A 43 -12.08 3.33 22.79
C THR A 43 -11.29 2.03 22.94
N ARG A 44 -11.48 1.28 24.04
CA ARG A 44 -10.84 -0.03 24.23
C ARG A 44 -11.47 -1.14 23.38
N HIS A 45 -12.77 -1.04 23.08
CA HIS A 45 -13.45 -2.04 22.24
C HIS A 45 -13.04 -1.90 20.76
N GLU A 46 -12.86 -0.67 20.25
CA GLU A 46 -12.45 -0.43 18.86
C GLU A 46 -11.00 -0.87 18.56
N GLU A 47 -10.03 -0.62 19.47
CA GLU A 47 -8.64 -1.09 19.29
C GLU A 47 -8.52 -2.62 19.33
N THR A 48 -9.33 -3.27 20.18
CA THR A 48 -9.35 -4.74 20.28
C THR A 48 -10.05 -5.37 19.07
N SER A 49 -11.10 -4.70 18.57
CA SER A 49 -11.90 -5.04 17.38
C SER A 49 -11.09 -4.97 16.07
N ALA A 50 -10.30 -3.91 15.87
CA ALA A 50 -9.41 -3.79 14.71
C ALA A 50 -8.28 -4.84 14.74
N ARG A 51 -7.72 -5.12 15.93
CA ARG A 51 -6.69 -6.15 16.09
C ARG A 51 -7.23 -7.55 15.78
N SER A 52 -8.45 -7.89 16.21
CA SER A 52 -9.08 -9.16 15.87
C SER A 52 -9.34 -9.31 14.36
N ALA A 53 -9.78 -8.25 13.69
CA ALA A 53 -9.97 -8.26 12.24
C ALA A 53 -8.65 -8.55 11.51
N VAL A 54 -7.56 -7.87 11.89
CA VAL A 54 -6.24 -8.07 11.28
C VAL A 54 -5.71 -9.49 11.55
N ILE A 55 -5.88 -10.03 12.76
CA ILE A 55 -5.48 -11.40 13.08
C ILE A 55 -6.24 -12.41 12.22
N ASN A 56 -7.56 -12.24 12.05
CA ASN A 56 -8.36 -13.15 11.23
C ASN A 56 -7.97 -13.08 9.74
N VAL A 57 -7.62 -11.90 9.23
CA VAL A 57 -7.04 -11.78 7.87
C VAL A 57 -5.75 -12.58 7.77
N LEU A 58 -4.82 -12.39 8.70
CA LEU A 58 -3.53 -13.09 8.70
C LEU A 58 -3.70 -14.61 8.85
N GLN A 59 -4.68 -15.07 9.63
CA GLN A 59 -4.99 -16.50 9.76
C GLN A 59 -5.53 -17.12 8.47
N ASN A 60 -6.21 -16.34 7.64
CA ASN A 60 -6.77 -16.78 6.37
C ASN A 60 -5.81 -16.65 5.18
N LEU A 61 -4.62 -16.05 5.37
CA LEU A 61 -3.61 -15.86 4.32
C LEU A 61 -2.52 -16.93 4.43
N GLY A 62 -2.45 -17.83 3.47
CA GLY A 62 -1.47 -18.92 3.40
C GLY A 62 -0.24 -18.61 2.55
N SER A 63 -0.33 -17.66 1.60
CA SER A 63 0.80 -17.35 0.71
C SER A 63 1.00 -15.86 0.44
N LYS A 64 2.24 -15.48 0.05
CA LYS A 64 2.58 -14.12 -0.41
C LYS A 64 1.70 -13.67 -1.59
N ARG A 65 1.26 -14.60 -2.44
CA ARG A 65 0.35 -14.35 -3.57
C ARG A 65 -1.04 -13.96 -3.08
N GLU A 66 -1.58 -14.67 -2.09
CA GLU A 66 -2.86 -14.33 -1.46
C GLU A 66 -2.80 -12.95 -0.77
N VAL A 67 -1.68 -12.61 -0.10
CA VAL A 67 -1.47 -11.28 0.49
C VAL A 67 -1.50 -10.18 -0.58
N GLN A 68 -0.81 -10.38 -1.72
CA GLN A 68 -0.79 -9.40 -2.81
C GLN A 68 -2.16 -9.27 -3.51
N GLN A 69 -2.91 -10.36 -3.62
CA GLN A 69 -4.28 -10.36 -4.14
C GLN A 69 -5.23 -9.61 -3.20
N TYR A 70 -5.14 -9.88 -1.89
CA TYR A 70 -5.85 -9.14 -0.87
C TYR A 70 -5.58 -7.63 -1.00
N LEU A 71 -4.30 -7.24 -1.01
CA LEU A 71 -3.91 -5.83 -1.15
C LEU A 71 -4.40 -5.19 -2.46
N SER A 72 -4.36 -5.91 -3.59
CA SER A 72 -4.83 -5.36 -4.87
C SER A 72 -6.35 -5.15 -4.90
N GLN A 73 -7.12 -6.05 -4.30
CA GLN A 73 -8.56 -5.91 -4.17
C GLN A 73 -8.92 -4.71 -3.28
N PHE A 74 -8.25 -4.52 -2.14
CA PHE A 74 -8.49 -3.38 -1.24
C PHE A 74 -8.08 -2.02 -1.83
N GLN A 75 -7.06 -1.99 -2.70
CA GLN A 75 -6.62 -0.76 -3.36
C GLN A 75 -7.53 -0.33 -4.53
N SER A 76 -8.28 -1.27 -5.10
CA SER A 76 -8.98 -1.10 -6.38
C SER A 76 -10.46 -0.71 -6.26
N VAL A 77 -11.12 -0.93 -5.12
CA VAL A 77 -12.57 -0.68 -4.97
C VAL A 77 -12.89 0.57 -4.16
N SER A 78 -13.80 1.40 -4.70
CA SER A 78 -14.70 2.19 -3.86
C SER A 78 -15.49 1.22 -2.97
N SER A 79 -15.52 1.44 -1.65
CA SER A 79 -16.15 0.56 -0.64
C SER A 79 -17.59 0.12 -0.93
N GLN A 80 -18.29 0.80 -1.86
CA GLN A 80 -19.67 0.55 -2.27
C GLN A 80 -19.89 -0.70 -3.15
N LYS A 81 -18.88 -1.28 -3.81
CA LYS A 81 -19.04 -2.37 -4.79
C LYS A 81 -18.27 -3.65 -4.45
N PHE A 82 -18.21 -3.99 -3.17
CA PHE A 82 -17.41 -5.11 -2.68
C PHE A 82 -18.04 -6.48 -2.98
N ALA A 83 -19.20 -6.77 -2.39
CA ALA A 83 -19.85 -8.07 -2.52
C ALA A 83 -21.38 -8.02 -2.39
N VAL A 84 -22.06 -8.91 -3.10
CA VAL A 84 -23.48 -9.25 -2.86
C VAL A 84 -23.53 -10.65 -2.27
N ILE A 85 -24.11 -10.79 -1.08
CA ILE A 85 -24.18 -12.06 -0.35
C ILE A 85 -25.64 -12.50 -0.22
N LYS A 86 -25.96 -13.62 -0.87
CA LYS A 86 -27.24 -14.30 -0.70
C LYS A 86 -27.16 -15.26 0.49
N VAL A 87 -28.05 -15.05 1.45
CA VAL A 87 -28.17 -15.89 2.65
C VAL A 87 -29.38 -16.81 2.51
N GLY A 88 -29.16 -18.12 2.62
CA GLY A 88 -30.24 -19.11 2.66
C GLY A 88 -31.00 -19.08 3.99
N GLY A 89 -32.30 -19.42 3.98
CA GLY A 89 -33.10 -19.44 5.20
C GLY A 89 -32.56 -20.36 6.30
N ALA A 90 -32.02 -21.53 5.95
CA ALA A 90 -31.39 -22.44 6.92
C ALA A 90 -30.20 -21.78 7.66
N ILE A 91 -29.43 -20.94 6.96
CA ILE A 91 -28.30 -20.20 7.57
C ILE A 91 -28.78 -19.25 8.67
N LEU A 92 -29.94 -18.62 8.49
CA LEU A 92 -30.55 -17.74 9.51
C LEU A 92 -31.07 -18.49 10.74
N THR A 93 -31.27 -19.80 10.63
CA THR A 93 -31.72 -20.65 11.75
C THR A 93 -30.53 -21.23 12.49
N ASP A 94 -29.61 -21.85 11.75
CA ASP A 94 -28.62 -22.76 12.35
C ASP A 94 -27.22 -22.13 12.45
N TYR A 95 -26.94 -21.09 11.67
CA TYR A 95 -25.59 -20.51 11.51
C TYR A 95 -25.56 -18.98 11.63
N ILE A 96 -26.57 -18.38 12.26
CA ILE A 96 -26.69 -16.91 12.34
C ILE A 96 -25.51 -16.27 13.08
N ASP A 97 -25.02 -16.89 14.14
CA ASP A 97 -23.88 -16.39 14.92
C ASP A 97 -22.57 -16.46 14.14
N VAL A 98 -22.36 -17.57 13.42
CA VAL A 98 -21.20 -17.75 12.52
C VAL A 98 -21.22 -16.67 11.44
N LEU A 99 -22.37 -16.47 10.81
CA LEU A 99 -22.56 -15.43 9.80
C LEU A 99 -22.26 -14.03 10.36
N CYS A 100 -22.80 -13.69 11.55
CA CYS A 100 -22.59 -12.39 12.17
C CYS A 100 -21.12 -12.17 12.55
N SER A 101 -20.44 -13.19 13.07
CA SER A 101 -19.01 -13.15 13.37
C SER A 101 -18.18 -12.81 12.11
N SER A 102 -18.46 -13.48 10.98
CA SER A 102 -17.76 -13.21 9.73
C SER A 102 -18.06 -11.83 9.15
N LEU A 103 -19.34 -11.40 9.17
CA LEU A 103 -19.74 -10.07 8.71
C LEU A 103 -19.16 -8.95 9.59
N ARG A 104 -18.99 -9.19 10.90
CA ARG A 104 -18.30 -8.26 11.80
C ARG A 104 -16.87 -8.03 11.38
N ASN A 105 -16.14 -9.09 11.06
CA ASN A 105 -14.74 -8.95 10.66
C ASN A 105 -14.63 -8.14 9.35
N LEU A 106 -15.52 -8.37 8.38
CA LEU A 106 -15.58 -7.56 7.15
C LEU A 106 -15.91 -6.08 7.46
N ASN A 107 -16.88 -5.81 8.34
CA ASN A 107 -17.24 -4.45 8.73
C ASN A 107 -16.10 -3.71 9.43
N GLN A 108 -15.34 -4.40 10.29
CA GLN A 108 -14.13 -3.86 10.95
C GLN A 108 -13.02 -3.48 9.95
N MET A 109 -13.00 -4.12 8.77
CA MET A 109 -12.07 -3.79 7.68
C MET A 109 -12.58 -2.65 6.78
N GLY A 110 -13.74 -2.07 7.09
CA GLY A 110 -14.37 -1.03 6.27
C GLY A 110 -15.07 -1.57 5.01
N LEU A 111 -15.42 -2.86 5.00
CA LEU A 111 -16.16 -3.49 3.90
C LEU A 111 -17.64 -3.64 4.25
N PHE A 112 -18.51 -3.26 3.31
CA PHE A 112 -19.96 -3.24 3.50
C PHE A 112 -20.64 -4.13 2.45
N PRO A 113 -20.67 -5.45 2.65
CA PRO A 113 -21.36 -6.35 1.73
C PRO A 113 -22.86 -6.09 1.73
N VAL A 114 -23.50 -6.21 0.57
CA VAL A 114 -24.96 -6.11 0.44
C VAL A 114 -25.57 -7.48 0.68
N ILE A 115 -26.41 -7.60 1.70
CA ILE A 115 -27.00 -8.88 2.11
C ILE A 115 -28.41 -8.99 1.55
N ILE A 116 -28.73 -10.11 0.92
CA ILE A 116 -30.11 -10.47 0.54
C ILE A 116 -30.44 -11.84 1.09
N HIS A 117 -31.56 -11.98 1.81
CA HIS A 117 -31.88 -13.24 2.49
C HIS A 117 -33.21 -13.86 2.04
N GLY A 118 -33.21 -15.20 1.99
CA GLY A 118 -34.42 -16.02 1.83
C GLY A 118 -34.95 -16.54 3.17
N ALA A 119 -36.13 -17.18 3.17
CA ALA A 119 -36.74 -17.80 4.36
C ALA A 119 -37.47 -19.12 4.04
N GLY A 120 -36.96 -19.90 3.09
CA GLY A 120 -37.64 -21.07 2.51
C GLY A 120 -38.12 -22.13 3.53
N PRO A 121 -37.23 -22.70 4.37
CA PRO A 121 -37.60 -23.70 5.37
C PRO A 121 -38.62 -23.18 6.39
N GLN A 122 -38.42 -21.95 6.90
CA GLN A 122 -39.32 -21.29 7.84
C GLN A 122 -40.71 -21.07 7.24
N MET A 123 -40.78 -20.73 5.95
CA MET A 123 -42.03 -20.53 5.23
C MET A 123 -42.89 -21.79 5.21
N ASN A 124 -42.29 -22.96 4.96
CA ASN A 124 -43.04 -24.21 4.91
C ASN A 124 -43.68 -24.52 6.28
N LYS A 125 -42.91 -24.35 7.35
CA LYS A 125 -43.38 -24.57 8.72
C LYS A 125 -44.52 -23.61 9.11
N LEU A 126 -44.42 -22.33 8.74
CA LEU A 126 -45.47 -21.36 9.05
C LEU A 126 -46.75 -21.56 8.23
N LEU A 127 -46.63 -21.98 6.95
CA LEU A 127 -47.80 -22.30 6.13
C LEU A 127 -48.53 -23.53 6.68
N GLU A 128 -47.81 -24.58 7.08
CA GLU A 128 -48.38 -25.75 7.75
C GLU A 128 -49.12 -25.36 9.03
N GLN A 129 -48.53 -24.50 9.87
CA GLN A 129 -49.16 -23.99 11.10
C GLN A 129 -50.40 -23.12 10.83
N ALA A 130 -50.42 -22.40 9.71
CA ALA A 130 -51.56 -21.62 9.24
C ALA A 130 -52.63 -22.47 8.53
N GLY A 131 -52.40 -23.78 8.36
CA GLY A 131 -53.29 -24.68 7.64
C GLY A 131 -53.33 -24.44 6.12
N ILE A 132 -52.28 -23.81 5.56
CA ILE A 132 -52.15 -23.53 4.13
C ILE A 132 -51.19 -24.55 3.52
N GLU A 133 -51.67 -25.38 2.59
CA GLU A 133 -50.84 -26.38 1.91
C GLU A 133 -49.92 -25.72 0.87
N PRO A 134 -48.58 -25.89 0.95
CA PRO A 134 -47.67 -25.28 -0.02
C PRO A 134 -47.80 -25.91 -1.42
N GLN A 135 -48.22 -25.12 -2.41
CA GLN A 135 -48.32 -25.56 -3.80
C GLN A 135 -47.11 -25.11 -4.62
N TYR A 136 -46.64 -25.99 -5.51
CA TYR A 136 -45.51 -25.72 -6.41
C TYR A 136 -45.89 -26.03 -7.85
N SER A 137 -45.51 -25.15 -8.77
CA SER A 137 -45.58 -25.37 -10.22
C SER A 137 -44.21 -25.05 -10.81
N GLU A 138 -43.64 -26.00 -11.56
CA GLU A 138 -42.29 -25.89 -12.15
C GLU A 138 -41.18 -25.55 -11.13
N GLY A 139 -41.33 -26.00 -9.88
CA GLY A 139 -40.40 -25.71 -8.79
C GLY A 139 -40.51 -24.30 -8.21
N ILE A 140 -41.49 -23.51 -8.62
CA ILE A 140 -41.83 -22.19 -8.08
C ILE A 140 -43.05 -22.33 -7.17
N ARG A 141 -43.00 -21.69 -5.99
CA ARG A 141 -44.12 -21.67 -5.04
C ARG A 141 -45.23 -20.77 -5.56
N ILE A 142 -46.43 -21.32 -5.76
CA ILE A 142 -47.62 -20.51 -6.05
C ILE A 142 -47.92 -19.67 -4.81
N THR A 143 -47.97 -18.35 -4.97
CA THR A 143 -48.13 -17.43 -3.83
C THR A 143 -49.46 -16.71 -3.96
N ASP A 144 -50.51 -17.22 -3.31
CA ASP A 144 -51.81 -16.55 -3.23
C ASP A 144 -51.86 -15.50 -2.10
N GLY A 145 -53.01 -14.83 -1.92
CA GLY A 145 -53.15 -13.75 -0.94
C GLY A 145 -52.80 -14.17 0.50
N PRO A 146 -53.39 -15.26 1.03
CA PRO A 146 -53.03 -15.79 2.35
C PRO A 146 -51.54 -16.17 2.46
N THR A 147 -51.00 -16.86 1.44
CA THR A 147 -49.57 -17.23 1.41
C THR A 147 -48.67 -16.00 1.40
N LEU A 148 -49.02 -14.96 0.65
CA LEU A 148 -48.28 -13.69 0.60
C LEU A 148 -48.30 -12.99 1.96
N GLY A 149 -49.43 -13.01 2.67
CA GLY A 149 -49.55 -12.45 4.01
C GLY A 149 -48.60 -13.11 5.02
N VAL A 150 -48.55 -14.45 5.02
CA VAL A 150 -47.59 -15.22 5.82
C VAL A 150 -46.16 -14.92 5.39
N ALA A 151 -45.90 -14.87 4.08
CA ALA A 151 -44.57 -14.62 3.55
C ALA A 151 -44.02 -13.26 3.94
N ARG A 152 -44.82 -12.20 3.79
CA ARG A 152 -44.45 -10.84 4.18
C ARG A 152 -44.10 -10.76 5.66
N LYS A 153 -44.94 -11.33 6.52
CA LYS A 153 -44.69 -11.35 7.97
C LYS A 153 -43.35 -12.03 8.27
N LEU A 154 -43.13 -13.22 7.73
CA LEU A 154 -41.90 -13.99 7.92
C LEU A 154 -40.66 -13.22 7.44
N PHE A 155 -40.70 -12.63 6.24
CA PHE A 155 -39.54 -11.92 5.70
C PHE A 155 -39.16 -10.71 6.56
N LEU A 156 -40.13 -9.96 7.09
CA LEU A 156 -39.87 -8.85 7.99
C LEU A 156 -39.28 -9.31 9.33
N GLU A 157 -39.80 -10.41 9.89
CA GLU A 157 -39.30 -11.00 11.14
C GLU A 157 -37.86 -11.52 10.98
N GLU A 158 -37.56 -12.28 9.93
CA GLU A 158 -36.22 -12.79 9.67
C GLU A 158 -35.22 -11.67 9.31
N ASN A 159 -35.67 -10.61 8.62
CA ASN A 159 -34.84 -9.45 8.34
C ASN A 159 -34.41 -8.74 9.62
N LEU A 160 -35.39 -8.44 10.49
CA LEU A 160 -35.13 -7.78 11.76
C LEU A 160 -34.27 -8.65 12.67
N LYS A 161 -34.55 -9.96 12.74
CA LYS A 161 -33.74 -10.94 13.48
C LYS A 161 -32.26 -10.91 13.07
N LEU A 162 -31.98 -10.87 11.77
CA LEU A 162 -30.59 -10.78 11.27
C LEU A 162 -29.95 -9.43 11.60
N VAL A 163 -30.69 -8.32 11.46
CA VAL A 163 -30.20 -6.98 11.81
C VAL A 163 -29.88 -6.87 13.30
N GLU A 164 -30.78 -7.32 14.17
CA GLU A 164 -30.58 -7.33 15.63
C GLU A 164 -29.41 -8.22 16.03
N ALA A 165 -29.26 -9.39 15.40
CA ALA A 165 -28.11 -10.25 15.60
C ALA A 165 -26.81 -9.52 15.21
N LEU A 166 -26.75 -8.88 14.04
CA LEU A 166 -25.59 -8.11 13.61
C LEU A 166 -25.25 -6.96 14.58
N GLU A 167 -26.27 -6.20 15.02
CA GLU A 167 -26.08 -5.12 15.99
C GLU A 167 -25.57 -5.63 17.35
N SER A 168 -26.04 -6.80 17.81
CA SER A 168 -25.54 -7.44 19.04
C SER A 168 -24.05 -7.83 18.95
N TRP A 169 -23.57 -8.13 17.73
CA TRP A 169 -22.16 -8.40 17.42
C TRP A 169 -21.35 -7.11 17.17
N GLY A 170 -21.95 -5.93 17.33
CA GLY A 170 -21.31 -4.62 17.16
C GLY A 170 -21.26 -4.14 15.70
N VAL A 171 -22.04 -4.73 14.81
CA VAL A 171 -22.09 -4.39 13.38
C VAL A 171 -23.27 -3.48 13.10
N ARG A 172 -23.00 -2.33 12.47
CA ARG A 172 -24.08 -1.43 12.04
C ARG A 172 -24.75 -2.01 10.81
N ALA A 173 -26.00 -2.46 10.94
CA ALA A 173 -26.81 -2.99 9.84
C ALA A 173 -28.07 -2.13 9.63
N ARG A 174 -28.52 -1.98 8.38
CA ARG A 174 -29.74 -1.22 8.04
C ARG A 174 -30.75 -2.16 7.37
N PRO A 175 -31.95 -2.35 7.95
CA PRO A 175 -33.01 -3.14 7.32
C PRO A 175 -33.55 -2.37 6.11
N ILE A 176 -33.58 -3.02 4.95
CA ILE A 176 -34.16 -2.48 3.71
C ILE A 176 -35.20 -3.48 3.20
N THR A 177 -36.44 -3.26 3.60
CA THR A 177 -37.54 -4.23 3.42
C THR A 177 -38.44 -3.96 2.20
N SER A 178 -38.23 -2.82 1.53
CA SER A 178 -39.05 -2.31 0.42
C SER A 178 -38.25 -1.30 -0.42
N GLY A 179 -38.76 -0.98 -1.62
CA GLY A 179 -38.24 0.11 -2.46
C GLY A 179 -36.91 -0.12 -3.17
N VAL A 180 -36.37 -1.35 -3.15
CA VAL A 180 -35.17 -1.74 -3.92
C VAL A 180 -35.53 -2.56 -5.15
N LEU A 181 -36.28 -3.65 -4.98
CA LEU A 181 -36.59 -4.57 -6.07
C LEU A 181 -37.94 -4.18 -6.69
N MET A 182 -37.94 -3.86 -7.98
CA MET A 182 -39.14 -3.64 -8.76
C MET A 182 -39.39 -4.83 -9.67
N ALA A 183 -40.63 -5.31 -9.74
CA ALA A 183 -40.99 -6.51 -10.48
C ALA A 183 -42.38 -6.41 -11.12
N ASP A 184 -42.54 -7.08 -12.26
CA ASP A 184 -43.85 -7.39 -12.83
C ASP A 184 -44.31 -8.78 -12.39
N TYR A 185 -45.60 -9.08 -12.57
CA TYR A 185 -46.11 -10.43 -12.40
C TYR A 185 -45.41 -11.39 -13.38
N LYS A 186 -44.87 -12.49 -12.87
CA LYS A 186 -44.26 -13.50 -13.73
C LYS A 186 -45.30 -14.16 -14.65
N ASP A 187 -46.36 -14.65 -14.03
CA ASP A 187 -47.62 -15.04 -14.65
C ASP A 187 -48.66 -15.02 -13.53
N LYS A 188 -49.62 -14.11 -13.64
CA LYS A 188 -50.62 -13.88 -12.60
C LYS A 188 -51.62 -15.03 -12.48
N ASP A 189 -51.89 -15.74 -13.57
CA ASP A 189 -52.87 -16.81 -13.60
C ASP A 189 -52.26 -18.11 -13.04
N THR A 190 -50.98 -18.36 -13.37
CA THR A 190 -50.26 -19.57 -12.95
C THR A 190 -49.69 -19.46 -11.53
N TRP A 191 -48.94 -18.39 -11.23
CA TRP A 191 -48.18 -18.28 -9.98
C TRP A 191 -48.71 -17.21 -9.01
N LYS A 192 -49.77 -16.47 -9.40
CA LYS A 192 -50.42 -15.43 -8.60
C LYS A 192 -49.46 -14.29 -8.21
N PHE A 193 -49.19 -14.04 -6.93
CA PHE A 193 -48.35 -12.93 -6.45
C PHE A 193 -46.85 -13.28 -6.48
N VAL A 194 -46.37 -13.81 -7.61
CA VAL A 194 -44.95 -14.09 -7.86
C VAL A 194 -44.44 -13.11 -8.91
N GLY A 195 -43.31 -12.49 -8.60
CA GLY A 195 -42.71 -11.44 -9.43
C GLY A 195 -41.48 -11.89 -10.21
N GLU A 196 -41.25 -11.23 -11.34
CA GLU A 196 -40.00 -11.25 -12.11
C GLU A 196 -39.38 -9.85 -12.05
N VAL A 197 -38.21 -9.75 -11.42
CA VAL A 197 -37.53 -8.46 -11.19
C VAL A 197 -37.10 -7.87 -12.53
N ASN A 198 -37.47 -6.62 -12.77
CA ASN A 198 -37.18 -5.89 -14.01
C ASN A 198 -36.31 -4.64 -13.77
N GLN A 199 -36.27 -4.13 -12.53
CA GLN A 199 -35.51 -2.95 -12.16
C GLN A 199 -35.05 -3.03 -10.70
N VAL A 200 -33.86 -2.50 -10.42
CA VAL A 200 -33.27 -2.41 -9.08
C VAL A 200 -32.93 -0.96 -8.77
N ASN A 201 -33.52 -0.41 -7.71
CA ASN A 201 -33.17 0.90 -7.18
C ASN A 201 -32.00 0.78 -6.19
N THR A 202 -30.84 1.33 -6.56
CA THR A 202 -29.62 1.22 -5.76
C THR A 202 -29.45 2.34 -4.72
N ASP A 203 -30.28 3.39 -4.77
CA ASP A 203 -30.12 4.57 -3.90
C ASP A 203 -30.20 4.23 -2.39
N PRO A 204 -31.16 3.41 -1.90
CA PRO A 204 -31.21 3.04 -0.49
C PRO A 204 -29.97 2.27 -0.02
N ILE A 205 -29.40 1.45 -0.91
CA ILE A 205 -28.20 0.64 -0.66
C ILE A 205 -26.98 1.56 -0.56
N ASN A 206 -26.80 2.43 -1.55
CA ASN A 206 -25.68 3.38 -1.60
C ASN A 206 -25.70 4.33 -0.39
N ALA A 207 -26.89 4.81 0.01
CA ALA A 207 -27.06 5.64 1.20
C ALA A 207 -26.70 4.89 2.49
N ALA A 208 -27.11 3.61 2.62
CA ALA A 208 -26.72 2.78 3.76
C ALA A 208 -25.19 2.61 3.85
N ILE A 209 -24.54 2.29 2.73
CA ILE A 209 -23.09 2.08 2.69
C ILE A 209 -22.34 3.39 2.98
N ALA A 210 -22.78 4.54 2.44
CA ALA A 210 -22.17 5.84 2.70
C ALA A 210 -22.20 6.23 4.20
N ASP A 211 -23.23 5.78 4.93
CA ASP A 211 -23.37 5.97 6.37
C ASP A 211 -22.66 4.89 7.21
N ASN A 212 -21.88 4.01 6.58
CA ASN A 212 -21.19 2.85 7.17
C ASN A 212 -22.14 1.79 7.76
N TYR A 213 -23.26 1.48 7.08
CA TYR A 213 -24.14 0.37 7.41
C TYR A 213 -24.02 -0.79 6.40
N ILE A 214 -24.13 -2.03 6.88
CA ILE A 214 -24.41 -3.20 6.04
C ILE A 214 -25.90 -3.18 5.67
N PRO A 215 -26.27 -3.03 4.39
CA PRO A 215 -27.66 -3.09 3.96
C PRO A 215 -28.17 -4.54 3.94
N VAL A 216 -29.31 -4.79 4.59
CA VAL A 216 -29.92 -6.13 4.69
C VAL A 216 -31.30 -6.14 4.03
N LEU A 217 -31.39 -6.82 2.89
CA LEU A 217 -32.55 -6.81 1.99
C LEU A 217 -33.39 -8.08 2.10
N THR A 218 -34.71 -7.92 2.00
CA THR A 218 -35.67 -9.02 1.83
C THR A 218 -35.85 -9.38 0.36
N CYS A 219 -36.19 -10.64 0.05
CA CYS A 219 -36.55 -11.09 -1.30
C CYS A 219 -38.01 -10.76 -1.68
N MET A 220 -38.46 -9.53 -1.41
CA MET A 220 -39.77 -9.02 -1.81
C MET A 220 -39.59 -7.89 -2.81
N ALA A 221 -40.39 -7.89 -3.86
CA ALA A 221 -40.40 -6.83 -4.86
C ALA A 221 -41.76 -6.13 -4.91
N GLU A 222 -41.79 -4.94 -5.49
CA GLU A 222 -42.99 -4.14 -5.68
C GLU A 222 -43.22 -3.88 -7.17
N ASN A 223 -44.47 -3.89 -7.61
CA ASN A 223 -44.80 -3.37 -8.94
C ASN A 223 -45.03 -1.85 -8.90
N THR A 224 -45.29 -1.24 -10.05
CA THR A 224 -45.56 0.20 -10.18
C THR A 224 -46.83 0.68 -9.46
N GLU A 225 -47.72 -0.24 -9.10
CA GLU A 225 -48.95 0.04 -8.34
C GLU A 225 -48.74 -0.09 -6.81
N GLY A 226 -47.56 -0.51 -6.36
CA GLY A 226 -47.24 -0.74 -4.94
C GLY A 226 -47.66 -2.12 -4.41
N GLN A 227 -48.05 -3.05 -5.28
CA GLN A 227 -48.35 -4.44 -4.89
C GLN A 227 -47.05 -5.21 -4.64
N LEU A 228 -46.98 -5.86 -3.48
CA LEU A 228 -45.88 -6.76 -3.13
C LEU A 228 -45.97 -8.08 -3.89
N LEU A 229 -44.83 -8.54 -4.39
CA LEU A 229 -44.65 -9.79 -5.11
C LEU A 229 -43.52 -10.60 -4.48
N ASN A 230 -43.74 -11.90 -4.36
CA ASN A 230 -42.73 -12.84 -3.88
C ASN A 230 -41.73 -13.14 -5.01
N VAL A 231 -40.43 -13.09 -4.71
CA VAL A 231 -39.36 -13.30 -5.71
C VAL A 231 -38.42 -14.41 -5.25
N ASN A 232 -37.93 -15.19 -6.21
CA ASN A 232 -36.89 -16.18 -5.94
C ASN A 232 -35.59 -15.49 -5.46
N ALA A 233 -35.06 -15.93 -4.33
CA ALA A 233 -33.88 -15.31 -3.71
C ALA A 233 -32.60 -15.37 -4.57
N ASP A 234 -32.39 -16.45 -5.31
CA ASP A 234 -31.21 -16.59 -6.18
C ASP A 234 -31.34 -15.65 -7.39
N LYS A 235 -32.55 -15.52 -7.97
CA LYS A 235 -32.82 -14.54 -9.04
C LYS A 235 -32.73 -13.09 -8.57
N ALA A 236 -33.28 -12.78 -7.40
CA ALA A 236 -33.19 -11.45 -6.80
C ALA A 236 -31.73 -11.05 -6.53
N ALA A 237 -30.92 -11.98 -6.02
CA ALA A 237 -29.48 -11.75 -5.84
C ALA A 237 -28.75 -11.54 -7.17
N ALA A 238 -29.11 -12.26 -8.23
CA ALA A 238 -28.55 -12.09 -9.56
C ALA A 238 -28.88 -10.70 -10.15
N GLU A 239 -30.15 -10.27 -10.11
CA GLU A 239 -30.54 -8.94 -10.60
C GLU A 239 -29.91 -7.81 -9.78
N LEU A 240 -29.81 -7.99 -8.46
CA LEU A 240 -29.08 -7.07 -7.58
C LEU A 240 -27.60 -6.99 -7.95
N ALA A 241 -26.96 -8.11 -8.25
CA ALA A 241 -25.57 -8.16 -8.68
C ALA A 241 -25.37 -7.52 -10.07
N LYS A 242 -26.29 -7.71 -11.02
CA LYS A 242 -26.27 -7.03 -12.33
C LYS A 242 -26.33 -5.51 -12.16
N ALA A 243 -27.13 -5.00 -11.21
CA ALA A 243 -27.26 -3.57 -10.94
C ALA A 243 -26.04 -2.97 -10.21
N LEU A 244 -25.49 -3.67 -9.21
CA LEU A 244 -24.38 -3.16 -8.38
C LEU A 244 -22.99 -3.41 -8.99
N VAL A 245 -22.86 -4.41 -9.87
CA VAL A 245 -21.62 -4.87 -10.49
C VAL A 245 -20.51 -5.14 -9.46
N PRO A 246 -20.73 -6.08 -8.50
CA PRO A 246 -19.76 -6.37 -7.45
C PRO A 246 -18.59 -7.23 -7.98
N LEU A 247 -17.47 -7.22 -7.24
CA LEU A 247 -16.34 -8.14 -7.49
C LEU A 247 -16.67 -9.58 -7.10
N LYS A 248 -17.38 -9.75 -5.98
CA LYS A 248 -17.75 -11.06 -5.44
C LYS A 248 -19.27 -11.19 -5.30
N ILE A 249 -19.83 -12.28 -5.80
CA ILE A 249 -21.19 -12.71 -5.49
C ILE A 249 -21.07 -13.99 -4.67
N VAL A 250 -21.69 -14.04 -3.50
CA VAL A 250 -21.57 -15.19 -2.59
C VAL A 250 -22.94 -15.80 -2.32
N TYR A 251 -23.08 -17.09 -2.58
CA TYR A 251 -24.24 -17.88 -2.21
C TYR A 251 -23.88 -18.74 -1.00
N LEU A 252 -24.41 -18.38 0.18
CA LEU A 252 -24.20 -19.17 1.40
C LEU A 252 -25.10 -20.41 1.41
N SER A 253 -24.50 -21.56 1.67
CA SER A 253 -25.16 -22.86 1.73
C SER A 253 -24.56 -23.75 2.81
N GLU A 254 -25.38 -24.61 3.41
CA GLU A 254 -24.94 -25.55 4.45
C GLU A 254 -23.92 -26.58 3.93
N LYS A 255 -24.01 -26.95 2.65
CA LYS A 255 -23.11 -27.95 2.05
C LYS A 255 -21.73 -27.39 1.71
N GLY A 256 -21.60 -26.06 1.63
CA GLY A 256 -20.32 -25.44 1.34
C GLY A 256 -19.80 -25.56 -0.08
N GLY A 257 -20.64 -25.92 -1.06
CA GLY A 257 -20.22 -25.99 -2.47
C GLY A 257 -21.07 -26.92 -3.34
N LEU A 258 -20.62 -27.11 -4.57
CA LEU A 258 -21.12 -28.10 -5.53
C LEU A 258 -20.25 -29.35 -5.45
N HIS A 259 -20.89 -30.51 -5.36
CA HIS A 259 -20.21 -31.79 -5.27
C HIS A 259 -20.48 -32.62 -6.53
N ASN A 260 -19.45 -33.32 -7.00
CA ASN A 260 -19.61 -34.37 -7.98
C ASN A 260 -20.45 -35.49 -7.36
N LYS A 261 -21.56 -35.86 -8.02
CA LYS A 261 -22.50 -36.84 -7.49
C LYS A 261 -21.99 -38.27 -7.55
N ASP A 262 -21.09 -38.57 -8.48
CA ASP A 262 -20.51 -39.89 -8.65
C ASP A 262 -19.35 -40.13 -7.66
N THR A 263 -18.49 -39.12 -7.48
CA THR A 263 -17.28 -39.25 -6.64
C THR A 263 -17.43 -38.66 -5.24
N GLY A 264 -18.47 -37.86 -4.98
CA GLY A 264 -18.69 -37.12 -3.73
C GLY A 264 -17.74 -35.93 -3.52
N LYS A 265 -16.71 -35.77 -4.37
CA LYS A 265 -15.69 -34.74 -4.24
C LYS A 265 -16.26 -33.34 -4.51
N LEU A 266 -15.76 -32.36 -3.75
CA LEU A 266 -16.05 -30.94 -3.96
C LEU A 266 -15.49 -30.50 -5.32
N ILE A 267 -16.26 -29.68 -6.03
CA ILE A 267 -15.80 -28.98 -7.23
C ILE A 267 -15.25 -27.64 -6.74
N GLU A 268 -13.92 -27.50 -6.67
CA GLU A 268 -13.29 -26.30 -6.11
C GLU A 268 -13.48 -25.07 -7.01
N ALA A 269 -13.36 -25.25 -8.32
CA ALA A 269 -13.53 -24.18 -9.28
C ALA A 269 -14.20 -24.64 -10.58
N ILE A 270 -14.89 -23.71 -11.25
CA ILE A 270 -15.44 -23.90 -12.61
C ILE A 270 -15.06 -22.68 -13.47
N ASN A 271 -14.35 -22.93 -14.58
CA ASN A 271 -14.02 -21.92 -15.59
C ASN A 271 -15.01 -22.00 -16.74
N LEU A 272 -16.04 -21.15 -16.75
CA LEU A 272 -17.18 -21.28 -17.65
C LEU A 272 -16.82 -21.22 -19.14
N ASP A 273 -15.87 -20.39 -19.55
CA ASP A 273 -15.48 -20.25 -20.97
C ASP A 273 -14.87 -21.55 -21.53
N GLU A 274 -14.38 -22.45 -20.68
CA GLU A 274 -13.71 -23.71 -21.06
C GLU A 274 -14.52 -24.95 -20.69
N GLU A 275 -15.13 -24.96 -19.50
CA GLU A 275 -15.70 -26.18 -18.90
C GLU A 275 -17.23 -26.23 -18.94
N TYR A 276 -17.91 -25.13 -19.29
CA TYR A 276 -19.38 -25.06 -19.21
C TYR A 276 -20.07 -26.18 -20.00
N ASP A 277 -19.72 -26.32 -21.29
CA ASP A 277 -20.33 -27.33 -22.15
C ASP A 277 -20.05 -28.76 -21.66
N ARG A 278 -18.85 -28.97 -21.09
CA ARG A 278 -18.48 -30.25 -20.48
C ARG A 278 -19.42 -30.59 -19.33
N TYR A 279 -19.61 -29.67 -18.38
CA TYR A 279 -20.51 -29.89 -17.24
C TYR A 279 -21.97 -30.01 -17.64
N MET A 280 -22.45 -29.27 -18.65
CA MET A 280 -23.84 -29.37 -19.11
C MET A 280 -24.18 -30.75 -19.67
N ASN A 281 -23.20 -31.40 -20.30
CA ASN A 281 -23.32 -32.72 -20.93
C ASN A 281 -23.00 -33.90 -19.99
N MET A 282 -22.49 -33.64 -18.78
CA MET A 282 -22.19 -34.70 -17.81
C MET A 282 -23.46 -35.35 -17.24
N PRO A 283 -23.58 -36.70 -17.25
CA PRO A 283 -24.79 -37.39 -16.77
C PRO A 283 -25.12 -37.14 -15.29
N TRP A 284 -24.09 -36.99 -14.44
CA TRP A 284 -24.25 -36.81 -12.99
C TRP A 284 -24.69 -35.40 -12.59
N VAL A 285 -24.64 -34.42 -13.51
CA VAL A 285 -25.12 -33.05 -13.28
C VAL A 285 -26.64 -33.05 -13.37
N ILE A 286 -27.30 -33.24 -12.22
CA ILE A 286 -28.76 -33.29 -12.10
C ILE A 286 -29.42 -31.91 -12.38
N HIS A 287 -30.74 -31.91 -12.60
CA HIS A 287 -31.51 -30.72 -12.98
C HIS A 287 -31.23 -29.47 -12.12
N GLY A 288 -31.19 -29.61 -10.78
CA GLY A 288 -30.91 -28.49 -9.88
C GLY A 288 -29.50 -27.90 -10.03
N THR A 289 -28.48 -28.75 -10.13
CA THR A 289 -27.09 -28.31 -10.36
C THR A 289 -26.95 -27.69 -11.75
N ARG A 290 -27.61 -28.27 -12.76
CA ARG A 290 -27.62 -27.74 -14.14
C ARG A 290 -28.22 -26.35 -14.21
N SER A 291 -29.38 -26.13 -13.59
CA SER A 291 -30.01 -24.80 -13.53
C SER A 291 -29.09 -23.79 -12.86
N LYS A 292 -28.49 -24.16 -11.72
CA LYS A 292 -27.62 -23.26 -10.96
C LYS A 292 -26.38 -22.82 -11.76
N ILE A 293 -25.69 -23.75 -12.44
CA ILE A 293 -24.53 -23.40 -13.28
C ILE A 293 -24.96 -22.52 -14.46
N ARG A 294 -26.13 -22.79 -15.07
CA ARG A 294 -26.67 -21.99 -16.17
C ARG A 294 -27.02 -20.57 -15.72
N ASP A 295 -27.72 -20.43 -14.60
CA ASP A 295 -28.12 -19.13 -14.05
C ASP A 295 -26.90 -18.30 -13.65
N ILE A 296 -25.87 -18.95 -13.09
CA ILE A 296 -24.59 -18.32 -12.76
C ILE A 296 -23.82 -17.90 -14.02
N LYS A 297 -23.87 -18.70 -15.09
CA LYS A 297 -23.29 -18.31 -16.38
C LYS A 297 -23.98 -17.07 -16.94
N ASP A 298 -25.32 -17.07 -16.99
CA ASP A 298 -26.09 -15.92 -17.46
C ASP A 298 -25.72 -14.65 -16.66
N LEU A 299 -25.68 -14.76 -15.33
CA LEU A 299 -25.25 -13.66 -14.47
C LEU A 299 -23.83 -13.16 -14.82
N LEU A 300 -22.87 -14.06 -14.91
CA LEU A 300 -21.47 -13.69 -15.14
C LEU A 300 -21.21 -13.16 -16.55
N ASP A 301 -22.00 -13.56 -17.56
CA ASP A 301 -21.92 -13.02 -18.92
C ASP A 301 -22.24 -11.51 -18.97
N HIS A 302 -23.08 -11.03 -18.04
CA HIS A 302 -23.43 -9.61 -17.90
C HIS A 302 -22.45 -8.81 -17.02
N LEU A 303 -21.50 -9.48 -16.35
CA LEU A 303 -20.56 -8.87 -15.43
C LEU A 303 -19.13 -8.83 -16.02
N PRO A 304 -18.25 -7.95 -15.49
CA PRO A 304 -16.84 -7.96 -15.86
C PRO A 304 -16.18 -9.32 -15.60
N ARG A 305 -15.14 -9.67 -16.37
CA ARG A 305 -14.37 -10.92 -16.19
C ARG A 305 -13.69 -11.03 -14.81
N SER A 306 -13.51 -9.91 -14.12
CA SER A 306 -12.99 -9.86 -12.75
C SER A 306 -14.01 -10.32 -11.70
N SER A 307 -15.31 -10.31 -12.03
CA SER A 307 -16.37 -10.76 -11.13
C SER A 307 -16.41 -12.28 -11.05
N SER A 308 -16.77 -12.79 -9.87
CA SER A 308 -16.89 -14.23 -9.63
C SER A 308 -18.04 -14.54 -8.69
N VAL A 309 -18.56 -15.76 -8.81
CA VAL A 309 -19.61 -16.31 -7.95
C VAL A 309 -19.01 -17.41 -7.10
N ALA A 310 -19.23 -17.37 -5.79
CA ALA A 310 -18.79 -18.42 -4.89
C ALA A 310 -19.97 -19.06 -4.16
N ILE A 311 -19.96 -20.38 -4.05
CA ILE A 311 -20.93 -21.16 -3.27
C ILE A 311 -20.17 -21.80 -2.11
N ILE A 312 -20.44 -21.33 -0.88
CA ILE A 312 -19.60 -21.64 0.29
C ILE A 312 -20.44 -21.82 1.55
N HIS A 313 -19.78 -22.32 2.59
CA HIS A 313 -20.30 -22.37 3.96
C HIS A 313 -20.05 -21.02 4.66
N PRO A 314 -20.91 -20.57 5.60
CA PRO A 314 -20.69 -19.31 6.32
C PRO A 314 -19.32 -19.20 7.00
N GLU A 315 -18.79 -20.29 7.57
CA GLU A 315 -17.46 -20.32 8.21
C GLU A 315 -16.31 -20.01 7.22
N SER A 316 -16.55 -20.30 5.94
CA SER A 316 -15.60 -20.13 4.85
C SER A 316 -15.68 -18.74 4.21
N LEU A 317 -16.56 -17.85 4.69
CA LEU A 317 -16.87 -16.58 4.04
C LEU A 317 -15.65 -15.66 3.88
N GLU A 318 -14.85 -15.51 4.93
CA GLU A 318 -13.65 -14.67 4.89
C GLU A 318 -12.61 -15.24 3.92
N ARG A 319 -12.32 -16.54 4.04
CA ARG A 319 -11.36 -17.21 3.15
C ARG A 319 -11.75 -17.06 1.68
N GLU A 320 -13.01 -17.28 1.33
CA GLU A 320 -13.48 -17.18 -0.06
C GLU A 320 -13.44 -15.76 -0.65
N LEU A 321 -13.76 -14.76 0.17
CA LEU A 321 -13.74 -13.37 -0.30
C LEU A 321 -12.32 -12.92 -0.65
N PHE A 322 -11.31 -13.55 -0.05
CA PHE A 322 -9.92 -13.09 -0.09
C PHE A 322 -8.93 -14.05 -0.75
N THR A 323 -9.30 -15.29 -1.07
CA THR A 323 -8.42 -16.25 -1.77
C THR A 323 -9.00 -16.72 -3.11
N HIS A 324 -8.14 -17.24 -3.98
CA HIS A 324 -8.52 -17.90 -5.24
C HIS A 324 -8.50 -19.43 -5.17
N THR A 325 -7.84 -19.97 -4.14
CA THR A 325 -7.89 -21.39 -3.78
C THR A 325 -9.29 -21.83 -3.39
N GLY A 326 -10.14 -20.87 -2.99
CA GLY A 326 -11.54 -21.08 -2.72
C GLY A 326 -11.76 -21.86 -1.42
N ALA A 327 -12.93 -21.69 -0.84
CA ALA A 327 -13.34 -22.36 0.39
C ALA A 327 -14.61 -23.21 0.20
N GLY A 328 -15.02 -23.36 -1.06
CA GLY A 328 -16.17 -24.08 -1.57
C GLY A 328 -16.06 -24.18 -3.09
N THR A 329 -17.12 -23.85 -3.82
CA THR A 329 -17.08 -23.82 -5.29
C THR A 329 -17.03 -22.40 -5.82
N LEU A 330 -15.90 -22.05 -6.46
CA LEU A 330 -15.69 -20.76 -7.13
C LEU A 330 -16.01 -20.89 -8.63
N ILE A 331 -16.99 -20.13 -9.11
CA ILE A 331 -17.41 -20.11 -10.50
C ILE A 331 -17.10 -18.74 -11.09
N ARG A 332 -16.45 -18.73 -12.26
CA ARG A 332 -16.07 -17.51 -12.96
C ARG A 332 -16.07 -17.77 -14.46
N ARG A 333 -16.05 -16.70 -15.25
CA ARG A 333 -15.86 -16.82 -16.70
C ARG A 333 -14.54 -17.51 -17.04
N GLY A 334 -13.48 -17.14 -16.32
CA GLY A 334 -12.13 -17.64 -16.60
C GLY A 334 -11.58 -17.04 -17.88
N THR A 335 -10.49 -17.63 -18.37
CA THR A 335 -9.86 -17.25 -19.64
C THR A 335 -9.67 -18.52 -20.44
N LYS A 336 -10.19 -18.55 -21.67
CA LYS A 336 -10.00 -19.68 -22.57
C LYS A 336 -8.54 -19.74 -23.01
N LEU A 337 -7.93 -20.92 -22.85
CA LEU A 337 -6.59 -21.18 -23.35
C LEU A 337 -6.66 -21.72 -24.77
N HIS A 338 -5.76 -21.21 -25.60
CA HIS A 338 -5.49 -21.70 -26.94
C HIS A 338 -4.26 -22.60 -26.91
N LYS A 339 -4.33 -23.71 -27.64
CA LYS A 339 -3.22 -24.64 -27.82
C LYS A 339 -2.68 -24.45 -29.24
N ALA A 340 -1.37 -24.26 -29.35
CA ALA A 340 -0.67 -24.15 -30.62
C ALA A 340 0.44 -25.21 -30.70
N SER A 341 0.52 -25.91 -31.83
CA SER A 341 1.54 -26.94 -32.09
C SER A 341 2.61 -26.51 -33.09
N SER A 342 2.43 -25.36 -33.72
CA SER A 342 3.34 -24.78 -34.70
C SER A 342 3.36 -23.25 -34.60
N LEU A 343 4.43 -22.61 -35.06
CA LEU A 343 4.54 -21.14 -35.04
C LEU A 343 3.52 -20.45 -35.98
N SER A 344 3.01 -21.16 -36.98
CA SER A 344 1.97 -20.66 -37.90
C SER A 344 0.57 -20.59 -37.30
N GLU A 345 0.33 -21.28 -36.18
CA GLU A 345 -0.96 -21.24 -35.47
C GLU A 345 -1.11 -19.99 -34.61
N PHE A 346 -0.01 -19.25 -34.35
CA PHE A 346 -0.07 -17.96 -33.67
C PHE A 346 -0.51 -16.87 -34.64
N SER A 347 -1.50 -16.07 -34.22
CA SER A 347 -2.01 -14.94 -35.01
C SER A 347 -0.97 -13.84 -35.22
N ASP A 348 -0.04 -13.65 -34.28
CA ASP A 348 1.04 -12.66 -34.35
C ASP A 348 2.34 -13.18 -33.71
N VAL A 349 3.31 -13.51 -34.57
CA VAL A 349 4.64 -14.00 -34.15
C VAL A 349 5.47 -12.88 -33.50
N ASN A 350 5.24 -11.61 -33.83
CA ASN A 350 5.94 -10.50 -33.17
C ASN A 350 5.44 -10.31 -31.74
N LYS A 351 4.13 -10.50 -31.51
CA LYS A 351 3.56 -10.51 -30.16
C LYS A 351 4.13 -11.68 -29.33
N LEU A 352 4.29 -12.86 -29.93
CA LEU A 352 4.97 -14.01 -29.31
C LEU A 352 6.42 -13.68 -28.91
N LYS A 353 7.18 -13.02 -29.79
CA LYS A 353 8.55 -12.53 -29.47
C LYS A 353 8.54 -11.57 -28.29
N GLN A 354 7.66 -10.57 -28.28
CA GLN A 354 7.57 -9.60 -27.19
C GLN A 354 7.25 -10.27 -25.85
N VAL A 355 6.35 -11.27 -25.86
CA VAL A 355 5.98 -12.03 -24.66
C VAL A 355 7.16 -12.85 -24.15
N LEU A 356 7.93 -13.48 -25.04
CA LEU A 356 9.15 -14.17 -24.67
C LEU A 356 10.29 -13.21 -24.28
N VAL A 357 10.30 -11.94 -24.67
CA VAL A 357 11.32 -10.99 -24.17
C VAL A 357 10.93 -10.41 -22.80
N ARG A 358 9.63 -10.44 -22.47
CA ARG A 358 9.07 -9.91 -21.23
C ARG A 358 9.79 -10.47 -19.99
N ASP A 359 10.07 -9.59 -19.03
CA ASP A 359 10.69 -9.89 -17.73
C ASP A 359 12.10 -10.52 -17.78
N ARG A 360 12.82 -10.40 -18.91
CA ARG A 360 14.19 -10.89 -19.09
C ARG A 360 15.17 -9.73 -19.29
N GLU A 361 16.06 -9.52 -18.32
CA GLU A 361 17.12 -8.51 -18.37
C GLU A 361 18.40 -9.05 -19.03
N GLY A 362 18.88 -8.39 -20.09
CA GLY A 362 20.16 -8.72 -20.72
C GLY A 362 20.38 -7.93 -22.03
N LEU A 363 21.65 -7.57 -22.31
CA LEU A 363 22.05 -6.77 -23.48
C LEU A 363 21.70 -7.42 -24.84
N ASP A 364 21.30 -8.71 -24.88
CA ASP A 364 21.01 -9.50 -26.10
C ASP A 364 19.75 -10.39 -26.02
N ALA A 365 18.77 -10.08 -25.15
CA ALA A 365 17.60 -10.93 -24.93
C ALA A 365 16.78 -11.22 -26.21
N GLU A 366 16.60 -10.21 -27.07
CA GLU A 366 15.88 -10.34 -28.35
C GLU A 366 16.57 -11.32 -29.31
N ALA A 367 17.90 -11.24 -29.45
CA ALA A 367 18.67 -12.12 -30.33
C ALA A 367 18.72 -13.58 -29.83
N VAL A 368 18.55 -13.82 -28.53
CA VAL A 368 18.41 -15.16 -27.97
C VAL A 368 17.01 -15.72 -28.24
N VAL A 369 15.96 -14.91 -28.06
CA VAL A 369 14.58 -15.30 -28.36
C VAL A 369 14.40 -15.62 -29.84
N ASP A 370 15.01 -14.85 -30.75
CA ASP A 370 14.98 -15.13 -32.18
C ASP A 370 15.59 -16.50 -32.52
N ARG A 371 16.78 -16.79 -31.96
CA ARG A 371 17.42 -18.12 -32.13
C ARG A 371 16.58 -19.25 -31.55
N TYR A 372 15.92 -19.01 -30.42
CA TYR A 372 15.03 -20.00 -29.82
C TYR A 372 13.80 -20.28 -30.69
N LEU A 373 13.14 -19.24 -31.21
CA LEU A 373 12.02 -19.40 -32.14
C LEU A 373 12.43 -20.11 -33.43
N ASP A 374 13.61 -19.80 -33.96
CA ASP A 374 14.15 -20.54 -35.10
C ASP A 374 14.41 -22.01 -34.77
N SER A 375 14.87 -22.32 -33.56
CA SER A 375 15.04 -23.70 -33.10
C SER A 375 13.72 -24.45 -32.92
N LEU A 376 12.62 -23.75 -32.62
CA LEU A 376 11.28 -24.34 -32.49
C LEU A 376 10.67 -24.73 -33.84
N LYS A 377 11.06 -24.08 -34.95
CA LYS A 377 10.55 -24.42 -36.30
C LYS A 377 10.82 -25.88 -36.70
N GLY A 378 11.89 -26.47 -36.18
CA GLY A 378 12.30 -27.84 -36.47
C GLY A 378 11.92 -28.87 -35.40
N LYS A 379 11.12 -28.49 -34.40
CA LYS A 379 10.81 -29.34 -33.23
C LYS A 379 9.32 -29.46 -32.99
N THR A 380 8.91 -30.57 -32.37
CA THR A 380 7.56 -30.71 -31.83
C THR A 380 7.45 -29.97 -30.50
N PHE A 381 6.44 -29.12 -30.36
CA PHE A 381 6.15 -28.44 -29.10
C PHE A 381 4.63 -28.27 -28.94
N ALA A 382 4.18 -28.05 -27.71
CA ALA A 382 2.83 -27.57 -27.43
C ALA A 382 2.93 -26.27 -26.66
N ALA A 383 2.29 -25.22 -27.16
CA ALA A 383 2.19 -23.95 -26.48
C ALA A 383 0.75 -23.72 -26.00
N TYR A 384 0.61 -23.24 -24.76
CA TYR A 384 -0.64 -22.87 -24.14
C TYR A 384 -0.61 -21.38 -23.86
N HIS A 385 -1.56 -20.63 -24.40
CA HIS A 385 -1.63 -19.19 -24.20
C HIS A 385 -3.06 -18.70 -24.12
N ASP A 386 -3.29 -17.58 -23.45
CA ASP A 386 -4.57 -16.89 -23.52
C ASP A 386 -4.65 -16.01 -24.78
N GLU A 387 -5.86 -15.52 -25.08
CA GLU A 387 -6.12 -14.61 -26.21
C GLU A 387 -5.30 -13.29 -26.09
N GLY A 388 -5.08 -12.81 -24.86
CA GLY A 388 -4.32 -11.61 -24.57
C GLY A 388 -2.80 -11.78 -24.71
N MET A 389 -2.28 -13.01 -24.71
CA MET A 389 -0.87 -13.35 -24.50
C MET A 389 -0.33 -12.81 -23.16
N GLU A 390 -1.19 -12.71 -22.17
CA GLU A 390 -0.80 -12.41 -20.80
C GLU A 390 -0.07 -13.60 -20.16
N ALA A 391 -0.38 -14.83 -20.56
CA ALA A 391 0.27 -16.06 -20.15
C ALA A 391 0.69 -16.90 -21.37
N LEU A 392 1.90 -17.46 -21.30
CA LEU A 392 2.43 -18.37 -22.31
C LEU A 392 3.21 -19.47 -21.61
N ALA A 393 2.82 -20.72 -21.84
CA ALA A 393 3.59 -21.91 -21.49
C ALA A 393 4.01 -22.64 -22.76
N VAL A 394 5.27 -23.06 -22.86
CA VAL A 394 5.75 -23.92 -23.96
C VAL A 394 6.29 -25.20 -23.36
N VAL A 395 5.71 -26.32 -23.77
CA VAL A 395 6.11 -27.66 -23.37
C VAL A 395 6.73 -28.37 -24.55
N LEU A 396 7.87 -29.01 -24.29
CA LEU A 396 8.51 -29.92 -25.22
C LEU A 396 8.12 -31.34 -24.81
N PRO A 397 7.44 -32.10 -25.70
CA PRO A 397 7.16 -33.51 -25.49
C PRO A 397 8.45 -34.31 -25.28
N PRO A 398 8.37 -35.48 -24.64
CA PRO A 398 9.53 -36.35 -24.47
C PRO A 398 10.15 -36.71 -25.82
N ASP A 399 11.46 -36.56 -25.93
CA ASP A 399 12.21 -37.02 -27.11
C ASP A 399 12.40 -38.54 -27.04
N SER A 400 12.36 -39.17 -28.20
CA SER A 400 12.68 -40.58 -28.46
C SER A 400 14.05 -41.05 -27.93
N SER A 401 14.93 -40.12 -27.57
CA SER A 401 16.27 -40.34 -27.02
C SER A 401 16.37 -40.23 -25.50
N SER A 402 15.32 -39.78 -24.80
CA SER A 402 15.35 -39.53 -23.36
C SER A 402 14.90 -40.77 -22.57
N PRO A 403 15.73 -41.35 -21.69
CA PRO A 403 15.45 -42.64 -21.04
C PRO A 403 14.16 -42.67 -20.20
N ASN A 404 13.70 -41.51 -19.71
CA ASN A 404 12.65 -41.41 -18.70
C ASN A 404 11.29 -40.91 -19.22
N GLY A 405 11.17 -40.64 -20.53
CA GLY A 405 9.89 -40.24 -21.14
C GLY A 405 9.27 -38.96 -20.55
N LEU A 406 10.09 -38.07 -20.00
CA LEU A 406 9.64 -36.86 -19.30
C LEU A 406 9.38 -35.71 -20.28
N ALA A 407 8.20 -35.10 -20.20
CA ALA A 407 7.95 -33.83 -20.87
C ALA A 407 8.64 -32.69 -20.10
N HIS A 408 9.08 -31.66 -20.81
CA HIS A 408 9.79 -30.52 -20.21
C HIS A 408 9.05 -29.21 -20.48
N LEU A 409 8.71 -28.48 -19.42
CA LEU A 409 8.20 -27.11 -19.52
C LEU A 409 9.37 -26.16 -19.81
N ALA A 410 9.56 -25.83 -21.09
CA ALA A 410 10.67 -25.02 -21.55
C ALA A 410 10.57 -23.55 -21.16
N THR A 411 9.36 -23.02 -21.08
CA THR A 411 9.13 -21.68 -20.52
C THR A 411 7.71 -21.54 -20.00
N LEU A 412 7.56 -20.77 -18.93
CA LEU A 412 6.29 -20.24 -18.45
C LEU A 412 6.49 -18.75 -18.20
N THR A 413 5.92 -17.91 -19.05
CA THR A 413 6.03 -16.46 -18.97
C THR A 413 4.65 -15.85 -18.80
N MET A 414 4.44 -15.09 -17.73
CA MET A 414 3.14 -14.52 -17.39
C MET A 414 3.28 -13.08 -16.90
N THR A 415 2.32 -12.21 -17.21
CA THR A 415 2.29 -10.87 -16.61
C THR A 415 2.01 -10.98 -15.11
N ARG A 416 2.36 -9.94 -14.35
CA ARG A 416 1.98 -9.86 -12.95
C ARG A 416 0.47 -9.98 -12.73
N ALA A 417 -0.35 -9.40 -13.62
CA ALA A 417 -1.80 -9.53 -13.58
C ALA A 417 -2.25 -10.98 -13.80
N ALA A 418 -1.64 -11.69 -14.75
CA ALA A 418 -1.94 -13.09 -15.02
C ALA A 418 -1.53 -14.01 -13.85
N TRP A 419 -0.40 -13.74 -13.18
CA TRP A 419 0.00 -14.43 -11.94
C TRP A 419 -0.96 -14.17 -10.78
N LEU A 420 -1.46 -12.95 -10.62
CA LEU A 420 -2.44 -12.61 -9.58
C LEU A 420 -3.86 -13.08 -9.92
N SER A 421 -4.14 -13.37 -11.19
CA SER A 421 -5.32 -14.10 -11.62
C SER A 421 -5.10 -15.62 -11.48
N ASN A 422 -6.09 -16.43 -11.81
CA ASN A 422 -5.97 -17.90 -11.81
C ASN A 422 -5.57 -18.46 -13.19
N ILE A 423 -5.02 -17.63 -14.10
CA ILE A 423 -4.57 -18.12 -15.41
C ILE A 423 -3.44 -19.14 -15.23
N ALA A 424 -2.54 -18.93 -14.25
CA ALA A 424 -1.45 -19.85 -13.94
C ALA A 424 -1.96 -21.26 -13.58
N ASP A 425 -2.96 -21.32 -12.70
CA ASP A 425 -3.58 -22.57 -12.26
C ASP A 425 -4.35 -23.25 -13.40
N ASN A 426 -5.02 -22.47 -14.28
CA ASN A 426 -5.69 -23.03 -15.47
C ASN A 426 -4.69 -23.65 -16.47
N VAL A 427 -3.57 -22.95 -16.71
CA VAL A 427 -2.47 -23.46 -17.55
C VAL A 427 -1.95 -24.76 -16.97
N PHE A 428 -1.60 -24.81 -15.68
CA PHE A 428 -1.03 -26.01 -15.07
C PHE A 428 -2.01 -27.19 -14.99
N GLN A 429 -3.31 -26.94 -14.84
CA GLN A 429 -4.33 -28.00 -14.95
C GLN A 429 -4.37 -28.60 -16.36
N ASN A 430 -4.35 -27.77 -17.39
CA ASN A 430 -4.25 -28.22 -18.78
C ASN A 430 -2.94 -29.01 -19.03
N LEU A 431 -1.82 -28.56 -18.45
CA LEU A 431 -0.54 -29.28 -18.52
C LEU A 431 -0.62 -30.66 -17.86
N LYS A 432 -1.24 -30.79 -16.68
CA LYS A 432 -1.41 -32.08 -15.99
C LYS A 432 -2.29 -33.05 -16.78
N ASN A 433 -3.32 -32.54 -17.47
CA ASN A 433 -4.19 -33.36 -18.31
C ASN A 433 -3.46 -33.90 -19.54
N ASP A 434 -2.66 -33.05 -20.19
CA ASP A 434 -1.96 -33.41 -21.43
C ASP A 434 -0.64 -34.15 -21.20
N TYR A 435 0.04 -33.87 -20.08
CA TYR A 435 1.34 -34.41 -19.71
C TYR A 435 1.33 -34.92 -18.26
N PRO A 436 1.06 -36.22 -18.04
CA PRO A 436 1.03 -36.81 -16.70
C PRO A 436 2.38 -36.80 -15.99
N LYS A 437 3.51 -36.82 -16.73
CA LYS A 437 4.86 -36.65 -16.20
C LYS A 437 5.49 -35.38 -16.79
N LEU A 438 5.88 -34.43 -15.93
CA LEU A 438 6.46 -33.16 -16.36
C LEU A 438 7.58 -32.72 -15.42
N VAL A 439 8.64 -32.14 -15.99
CA VAL A 439 9.74 -31.51 -15.26
C VAL A 439 9.95 -30.07 -15.70
N TRP A 440 10.39 -29.22 -14.78
CA TRP A 440 10.68 -27.81 -15.06
C TRP A 440 11.68 -27.22 -14.08
N THR A 441 12.34 -26.13 -14.48
CA THR A 441 13.33 -25.44 -13.65
C THR A 441 12.91 -24.00 -13.38
N VAL A 442 13.14 -23.55 -12.15
CA VAL A 442 12.82 -22.20 -11.66
C VAL A 442 14.07 -21.63 -10.99
N LYS A 443 14.21 -20.30 -10.95
CA LYS A 443 15.30 -19.70 -10.17
C LYS A 443 14.94 -19.73 -8.69
N GLN A 444 15.92 -19.92 -7.81
CA GLN A 444 15.68 -20.00 -6.37
C GLN A 444 15.21 -18.67 -5.77
N ASP A 445 15.45 -17.55 -6.45
CA ASP A 445 14.98 -16.22 -6.08
C ASP A 445 13.68 -15.79 -6.80
N ASP A 446 13.03 -16.70 -7.53
CA ASP A 446 11.77 -16.42 -8.22
C ASP A 446 10.65 -16.07 -7.22
N GLU A 447 9.90 -15.01 -7.52
CA GLU A 447 8.83 -14.52 -6.64
C GLU A 447 7.69 -15.53 -6.43
N ASN A 448 7.51 -16.48 -7.36
CA ASN A 448 6.44 -17.48 -7.38
C ASN A 448 6.94 -18.89 -7.03
N LEU A 449 8.16 -19.04 -6.47
CA LEU A 449 8.76 -20.34 -6.17
C LEU A 449 7.86 -21.24 -5.28
N THR A 450 7.19 -20.66 -4.29
CA THR A 450 6.24 -21.39 -3.42
C THR A 450 5.11 -22.03 -4.21
N TRP A 451 4.56 -21.32 -5.20
CA TRP A 451 3.49 -21.85 -6.05
C TRP A 451 3.97 -23.03 -6.89
N PHE A 452 5.18 -22.95 -7.46
CA PHE A 452 5.75 -24.10 -8.17
C PHE A 452 5.94 -25.30 -7.26
N SER A 453 6.36 -25.07 -6.02
CA SER A 453 6.47 -26.12 -5.01
C SER A 453 5.13 -26.77 -4.66
N GLU A 454 4.03 -26.01 -4.64
CA GLU A 454 2.67 -26.53 -4.40
C GLU A 454 2.16 -27.40 -5.56
N LYS A 455 2.64 -27.19 -6.79
CA LYS A 455 2.21 -27.96 -7.97
C LYS A 455 3.02 -29.22 -8.21
N ALA A 456 4.18 -29.33 -7.59
CA ALA A 456 5.14 -30.41 -7.76
C ALA A 456 4.94 -31.53 -6.73
N ASP A 457 5.33 -32.76 -7.10
CA ASP A 457 5.42 -33.90 -6.18
C ASP A 457 6.79 -33.94 -5.49
N GLY A 458 7.81 -33.32 -6.09
CA GLY A 458 9.15 -33.22 -5.51
C GLY A 458 9.99 -32.08 -6.11
N SER A 459 11.07 -31.74 -5.41
CA SER A 459 12.01 -30.70 -5.84
C SER A 459 13.46 -30.95 -5.39
N ILE A 460 14.42 -30.35 -6.10
CA ILE A 460 15.84 -30.31 -5.71
C ILE A 460 16.47 -28.97 -6.11
N ALA A 461 17.24 -28.37 -5.19
CA ALA A 461 17.91 -27.10 -5.42
C ALA A 461 19.42 -27.28 -5.68
N ARG A 462 19.98 -26.52 -6.63
CA ARG A 462 21.42 -26.45 -6.95
C ARG A 462 21.79 -25.08 -7.50
N GLN A 463 22.87 -24.49 -6.97
CA GLN A 463 23.51 -23.28 -7.53
C GLN A 463 22.55 -22.12 -7.87
N GLY A 464 21.51 -21.89 -7.06
CA GLY A 464 20.53 -20.83 -7.30
C GLY A 464 19.38 -21.21 -8.24
N GLU A 465 19.26 -22.49 -8.60
CA GLU A 465 18.18 -23.04 -9.41
C GLU A 465 17.46 -24.17 -8.65
N VAL A 466 16.17 -24.34 -8.91
CA VAL A 466 15.35 -25.41 -8.35
C VAL A 466 14.71 -26.19 -9.50
N LEU A 467 14.93 -27.50 -9.53
CA LEU A 467 14.24 -28.45 -10.39
C LEU A 467 12.99 -28.95 -9.65
N PHE A 468 11.86 -28.95 -10.35
CA PHE A 468 10.58 -29.50 -9.87
C PHE A 468 10.09 -30.57 -10.85
N TRP A 469 9.29 -31.50 -10.33
CA TRP A 469 8.63 -32.54 -11.12
C TRP A 469 7.28 -32.95 -10.53
N TYR A 470 6.43 -33.53 -11.37
CA TYR A 470 5.28 -34.32 -10.93
C TYR A 470 5.11 -35.58 -11.80
N GLY A 471 4.40 -36.58 -11.28
CA GLY A 471 4.04 -37.82 -11.98
C GLY A 471 5.13 -38.89 -12.01
N ILE A 472 6.23 -38.71 -11.28
CA ILE A 472 7.31 -39.71 -11.16
C ILE A 472 7.06 -40.54 -9.91
N GLU A 473 6.74 -41.82 -10.09
CA GLU A 473 6.28 -42.70 -9.00
C GLU A 473 7.41 -43.57 -8.41
N THR A 474 8.50 -43.79 -9.16
CA THR A 474 9.58 -44.72 -8.75
C THR A 474 10.79 -43.98 -8.17
N PRO A 475 11.34 -44.43 -7.02
CA PRO A 475 12.55 -43.84 -6.44
C PRO A 475 13.76 -43.84 -7.37
N GLU A 476 13.87 -44.84 -8.25
CA GLU A 476 14.95 -44.98 -9.23
C GLU A 476 14.91 -43.85 -10.28
N GLU A 477 13.75 -43.58 -10.88
CA GLU A 477 13.56 -42.47 -11.84
C GLU A 477 13.86 -41.12 -11.18
N VAL A 478 13.43 -40.92 -9.93
CA VAL A 478 13.73 -39.71 -9.16
C VAL A 478 15.23 -39.57 -8.92
N ARG A 479 15.91 -40.65 -8.53
CA ARG A 479 17.36 -40.65 -8.27
C ARG A 479 18.15 -40.32 -9.53
N GLU A 480 17.76 -40.86 -10.67
CA GLU A 480 18.40 -40.57 -11.96
C GLU A 480 18.20 -39.10 -12.37
N LEU A 481 16.96 -38.60 -12.28
CA LEU A 481 16.64 -37.20 -12.55
C LEU A 481 17.45 -36.24 -11.64
N MET A 482 17.50 -36.54 -10.34
CA MET A 482 18.27 -35.76 -9.38
C MET A 482 19.77 -35.82 -9.68
N ALA A 483 20.32 -36.99 -10.02
CA ALA A 483 21.74 -37.14 -10.35
C ALA A 483 22.11 -36.34 -11.60
N GLU A 484 21.28 -36.41 -12.65
CA GLU A 484 21.48 -35.67 -13.88
C GLU A 484 21.46 -34.15 -13.64
N PHE A 485 20.52 -33.66 -12.83
CA PHE A 485 20.47 -32.25 -12.45
C PHE A 485 21.63 -31.83 -11.54
N ILE A 486 22.06 -32.68 -10.61
CA ILE A 486 23.24 -32.43 -9.76
C ILE A 486 24.52 -32.39 -10.59
N GLN A 487 24.59 -33.10 -11.71
CA GLN A 487 25.75 -33.10 -12.58
C GLN A 487 25.71 -31.92 -13.55
N HIS A 488 24.60 -31.75 -14.29
CA HIS A 488 24.49 -30.84 -15.44
C HIS A 488 23.67 -29.56 -15.20
N GLY A 489 22.85 -29.52 -14.15
CA GLY A 489 22.00 -28.36 -13.82
C GLY A 489 20.99 -28.13 -14.94
N ARG A 490 20.65 -26.87 -15.24
CA ARG A 490 19.80 -26.52 -16.40
C ARG A 490 20.34 -26.98 -17.77
N GLN A 491 21.61 -27.37 -17.87
CA GLN A 491 22.19 -27.89 -19.12
C GLN A 491 21.74 -29.30 -19.46
N MET A 492 21.12 -30.04 -18.52
CA MET A 492 20.55 -31.37 -18.81
C MET A 492 19.48 -31.32 -19.91
N PHE A 493 18.80 -30.17 -20.06
CA PHE A 493 17.81 -29.95 -21.13
C PHE A 493 18.42 -29.43 -22.44
N GLY A 494 19.76 -29.33 -22.53
CA GLY A 494 20.47 -28.85 -23.71
C GLY A 494 20.07 -27.45 -24.19
N ASP A 495 20.13 -27.22 -25.51
CA ASP A 495 19.67 -25.98 -26.16
C ASP A 495 18.14 -25.87 -26.24
N ASN A 496 17.40 -26.82 -25.67
CA ASN A 496 15.94 -26.85 -25.77
C ASN A 496 15.26 -25.91 -24.77
N ASN A 497 15.98 -25.47 -23.74
CA ASN A 497 15.48 -24.55 -22.74
C ASN A 497 15.95 -23.12 -23.04
N LEU A 498 15.00 -22.21 -23.28
CA LEU A 498 15.23 -20.79 -23.53
C LEU A 498 16.00 -20.14 -22.37
N GLU A 499 15.69 -20.51 -21.12
CA GLU A 499 16.39 -20.02 -19.95
C GLU A 499 17.87 -20.47 -19.91
N SER A 500 18.15 -21.70 -20.36
CA SER A 500 19.53 -22.21 -20.48
C SER A 500 20.34 -21.49 -21.57
N GLN A 501 19.69 -21.02 -22.64
CA GLN A 501 20.34 -20.20 -23.67
C GLN A 501 20.64 -18.77 -23.15
N LEU A 502 19.69 -18.16 -22.45
CA LEU A 502 19.85 -16.83 -21.85
C LEU A 502 20.96 -16.79 -20.79
N HIS A 503 21.02 -17.80 -19.91
CA HIS A 503 22.07 -17.89 -18.88
C HIS A 503 23.48 -18.02 -19.48
N ARG A 504 23.63 -18.76 -20.59
CA ARG A 504 24.92 -18.87 -21.29
C ARG A 504 25.34 -17.55 -21.94
N ALA A 505 24.41 -16.83 -22.55
CA ALA A 505 24.68 -15.50 -23.11
C ALA A 505 25.14 -14.53 -22.01
N ALA A 506 24.46 -14.51 -20.86
CA ALA A 506 24.83 -13.69 -19.71
C ALA A 506 26.21 -14.07 -19.12
N SER A 507 26.49 -15.37 -18.96
CA SER A 507 27.77 -15.87 -18.47
C SER A 507 28.94 -15.56 -19.43
N GLY A 508 28.70 -15.60 -20.74
CA GLY A 508 29.66 -15.20 -21.76
C GLY A 508 29.99 -13.71 -21.73
N ALA A 509 28.97 -12.86 -21.59
CA ALA A 509 29.13 -11.41 -21.49
C ALA A 509 29.94 -11.00 -20.24
N LEU A 510 29.72 -11.66 -19.10
CA LEU A 510 30.51 -11.44 -17.87
C LEU A 510 32.00 -11.79 -18.07
N ARG A 511 32.29 -12.93 -18.71
CA ARG A 511 33.68 -13.32 -19.03
C ARG A 511 34.39 -12.34 -19.96
N ILE A 512 33.68 -11.82 -20.96
CA ILE A 512 34.23 -10.81 -21.88
C ILE A 512 34.54 -9.50 -21.13
N LYS A 513 33.67 -9.11 -20.19
CA LYS A 513 33.84 -7.91 -19.35
C LYS A 513 35.05 -8.03 -18.41
N ASP A 514 35.26 -9.21 -17.81
CA ASP A 514 36.43 -9.50 -16.98
C ASP A 514 37.75 -9.50 -17.77
N VAL A 515 37.73 -10.02 -19.01
CA VAL A 515 38.89 -9.99 -19.91
C VAL A 515 39.22 -8.56 -20.36
N ALA A 516 38.19 -7.75 -20.67
CA ALA A 516 38.37 -6.35 -21.03
C ALA A 516 38.94 -5.52 -19.86
N GLN A 517 38.49 -5.76 -18.62
CA GLN A 517 39.04 -5.10 -17.42
C GLN A 517 40.51 -5.46 -17.18
N LYS A 518 40.91 -6.71 -17.39
CA LYS A 518 42.32 -7.14 -17.26
C LYS A 518 43.23 -6.51 -18.32
N LEU A 519 42.75 -6.34 -19.55
CA LEU A 519 43.48 -5.66 -20.62
C LEU A 519 43.65 -4.16 -20.36
N GLN A 520 42.68 -3.53 -19.69
CA GLN A 520 42.71 -2.10 -19.37
C GLN A 520 43.72 -1.79 -18.25
N GLN A 521 43.84 -2.66 -17.24
CA GLN A 521 44.86 -2.55 -16.19
C GLN A 521 46.30 -2.73 -16.70
N HIS A 522 46.51 -3.47 -17.80
CA HIS A 522 47.83 -3.63 -18.42
C HIS A 522 48.27 -2.39 -19.24
N ARG A 523 47.34 -1.53 -19.63
CA ARG A 523 47.64 -0.30 -20.40
C ARG A 523 48.02 0.88 -19.52
N GLU A 524 47.61 0.89 -18.26
CA GLU A 524 47.87 2.00 -17.32
C GLU A 524 49.26 1.95 -16.67
N SER A 525 50.02 0.85 -16.76
CA SER A 525 51.36 0.74 -16.15
C SER A 525 52.54 1.21 -17.01
N LEU A 526 52.32 1.55 -18.30
CA LEU A 526 53.39 1.88 -19.26
C LEU A 526 53.41 3.35 -19.73
N GLY A 527 52.61 4.23 -19.13
CA GLY A 527 52.40 5.60 -19.62
C GLY A 527 52.76 6.70 -18.63
N GLN A 528 53.94 6.68 -18.00
CA GLN A 528 54.46 7.83 -17.23
C GLN A 528 55.86 8.20 -17.71
N GLN A 529 55.93 9.02 -18.76
CA GLN A 529 57.02 9.96 -19.03
C GLN A 529 56.69 10.78 -20.29
N THR A 530 56.29 12.05 -20.12
CA THR A 530 56.80 13.24 -20.87
C THR A 530 55.91 14.47 -20.65
N ARG A 531 56.53 15.64 -20.86
CA ARG A 531 56.22 16.96 -20.31
C ARG A 531 55.08 17.72 -21.02
N ALA A 532 54.62 18.74 -20.29
CA ALA A 532 53.78 19.88 -20.66
C ALA A 532 54.12 20.56 -22.00
N PHE A 533 53.09 21.12 -22.67
CA PHE A 533 53.03 22.50 -23.19
C PHE A 533 51.63 22.84 -23.73
N SER A 534 51.16 24.07 -23.40
CA SER A 534 50.32 24.97 -24.24
C SER A 534 48.87 24.55 -24.56
N THR A 535 47.85 25.39 -24.69
CA THR A 535 47.67 26.85 -24.73
C THR A 535 46.16 27.11 -24.63
N SER A 536 45.79 28.21 -23.96
CA SER A 536 44.46 28.80 -23.98
C SER A 536 44.06 29.32 -25.37
N SER A 537 42.82 29.08 -25.78
CA SER A 537 42.11 29.99 -26.70
C SER A 537 40.63 30.05 -26.37
N PHE A 538 40.17 31.28 -26.11
CA PHE A 538 38.79 31.69 -25.98
C PHE A 538 38.09 31.65 -27.33
N SER A 539 36.81 31.27 -27.34
CA SER A 539 35.86 31.67 -28.39
C SER A 539 34.50 31.91 -27.75
N SER A 540 34.17 33.19 -27.58
CA SER A 540 32.82 33.69 -27.33
C SER A 540 31.93 33.46 -28.55
N ARG A 541 30.67 33.05 -28.36
CA ARG A 541 29.59 33.45 -29.26
C ARG A 541 28.26 33.57 -28.51
N ASN A 542 27.70 34.76 -28.66
CA ASN A 542 26.39 35.22 -28.21
C ASN A 542 25.24 34.31 -28.69
N MET A 543 24.22 34.13 -27.84
CA MET A 543 22.83 34.07 -28.30
C MET A 543 21.92 34.89 -27.40
N GLN A 544 21.00 35.59 -28.07
CA GLN A 544 20.22 36.72 -27.61
C GLN A 544 19.09 36.34 -26.65
N ARG A 545 18.87 37.22 -25.67
CA ARG A 545 17.69 37.26 -24.79
C ARG A 545 16.44 37.68 -25.58
N VAL A 546 15.37 36.94 -25.42
CA VAL A 546 13.99 37.42 -25.65
C VAL A 546 13.39 37.79 -24.30
N ARG A 547 12.95 39.04 -24.17
CA ARG A 547 12.15 39.55 -23.04
C ARG A 547 10.68 39.25 -23.30
N SER A 548 9.98 38.71 -22.31
CA SER A 548 8.56 38.99 -22.11
C SER A 548 8.31 39.39 -20.66
N THR A 549 7.64 40.52 -20.51
CA THR A 549 7.09 41.10 -19.29
C THR A 549 5.73 40.48 -19.00
N PHE A 550 5.42 40.13 -17.74
CA PHE A 550 4.16 40.42 -17.04
C PHE A 550 4.14 39.77 -15.63
N GLY A 551 3.69 40.56 -14.62
CA GLY A 551 2.95 40.09 -13.44
C GLY A 551 3.74 39.52 -12.26
N THR A 552 4.04 40.36 -11.27
CA THR A 552 4.56 39.95 -9.95
C THR A 552 3.46 39.31 -9.08
N PRO A 553 3.73 38.15 -8.47
CA PRO A 553 3.52 38.02 -7.05
C PRO A 553 4.83 37.64 -6.35
N THR A 554 4.98 38.10 -5.11
CA THR A 554 6.17 37.95 -4.25
C THR A 554 6.64 36.49 -4.14
N ARG A 555 7.65 36.12 -4.93
CA ARG A 555 8.34 34.82 -4.87
C ARG A 555 9.43 34.88 -3.79
N ARG A 556 9.38 33.97 -2.80
CA ARG A 556 10.50 33.69 -1.90
C ARG A 556 11.67 33.19 -2.75
N GLY A 557 12.79 33.91 -2.75
CA GLY A 557 13.94 33.60 -3.61
C GLY A 557 14.75 32.42 -3.07
N TYR A 558 14.85 31.34 -3.85
CA TYR A 558 15.81 30.25 -3.64
C TYR A 558 17.24 30.77 -3.82
N ALA A 559 18.18 30.29 -3.01
CA ALA A 559 19.59 30.61 -3.19
C ALA A 559 20.11 29.96 -4.49
N THR A 560 20.50 30.77 -5.47
CA THR A 560 21.06 30.34 -6.77
C THR A 560 22.59 30.18 -6.74
N THR A 561 23.21 30.33 -5.57
CA THR A 561 24.67 30.30 -5.40
C THR A 561 25.03 29.44 -4.18
N THR A 562 25.61 28.27 -4.42
CA THR A 562 26.35 27.49 -3.41
C THR A 562 27.83 27.65 -3.69
N ASN A 563 28.51 28.35 -2.79
CA ASN A 563 29.95 28.45 -2.74
C ASN A 563 30.32 28.36 -1.25
N PRO A 564 31.32 27.56 -0.84
CA PRO A 564 31.79 27.58 0.54
C PRO A 564 32.45 28.93 0.81
N ASN A 565 31.73 29.84 1.47
CA ASN A 565 32.33 31.08 1.94
C ASN A 565 33.15 30.82 3.23
N PRO A 566 34.26 31.55 3.41
CA PRO A 566 35.11 31.50 4.61
C PRO A 566 34.33 31.90 5.88
N PRO A 567 34.85 31.60 7.10
CA PRO A 567 34.15 31.82 8.37
C PRO A 567 33.56 33.23 8.44
N LEU A 568 32.23 33.31 8.53
CA LEU A 568 31.46 34.55 8.56
C LEU A 568 31.61 35.25 9.91
N GLY A 569 32.81 35.73 10.24
CA GLY A 569 33.07 36.55 11.41
C GLY A 569 32.87 35.81 12.73
N ILE A 570 33.70 36.16 13.71
CA ILE A 570 33.85 35.40 14.92
C ILE A 570 32.86 35.97 15.96
N LYS A 571 31.57 35.64 15.83
CA LYS A 571 30.48 36.08 16.74
C LYS A 571 30.78 35.79 18.23
N ASN A 572 31.73 34.91 18.50
CA ASN A 572 32.17 34.51 19.84
C ASN A 572 33.70 34.62 20.02
N GLN A 573 34.40 35.53 19.31
CA GLN A 573 35.87 35.67 19.41
C GLN A 573 36.32 36.03 20.82
N ASP A 574 35.48 36.82 21.48
CA ASP A 574 35.74 37.38 22.79
C ASP A 574 35.40 36.38 23.92
N LYS A 575 34.81 35.22 23.59
CA LYS A 575 34.54 34.15 24.56
C LYS A 575 35.77 33.26 24.68
N ASP A 576 36.39 33.28 25.86
CA ASP A 576 37.50 32.41 26.24
C ASP A 576 37.06 31.00 26.67
N TYR A 577 35.76 30.70 26.52
CA TYR A 577 35.14 29.44 26.94
C TYR A 577 34.36 28.76 25.79
N PRO A 578 34.24 27.42 25.78
CA PRO A 578 33.40 26.70 24.81
C PRO A 578 31.92 27.06 24.96
N SER A 579 31.18 27.21 23.85
CA SER A 579 29.74 27.52 23.90
C SER A 579 28.99 26.49 24.74
N LYS A 580 28.21 26.98 25.71
CA LYS A 580 27.46 26.16 26.66
C LYS A 580 26.13 25.75 26.03
N VAL A 581 25.91 24.44 25.93
CA VAL A 581 24.72 23.86 25.28
C VAL A 581 23.82 23.20 26.32
N ALA A 582 22.51 23.44 26.25
CA ALA A 582 21.51 22.67 26.97
C ALA A 582 20.65 21.85 26.00
N LEU A 583 20.50 20.55 26.27
CA LEU A 583 19.68 19.64 25.48
C LEU A 583 18.41 19.26 26.26
N ILE A 584 17.26 19.74 25.80
CA ILE A 584 15.96 19.47 26.42
C ILE A 584 15.28 18.34 25.65
N GLY A 585 15.03 17.18 26.28
CA GLY A 585 14.41 16.02 25.62
C GLY A 585 15.37 14.94 25.12
N ALA A 586 16.48 14.71 25.82
CA ALA A 586 17.60 13.90 25.32
C ALA A 586 17.42 12.36 25.31
N ARG A 587 16.22 11.84 25.60
CA ARG A 587 15.99 10.38 25.66
C ARG A 587 16.07 9.70 24.29
N GLY A 588 15.61 10.36 23.23
CA GLY A 588 15.47 9.74 21.91
C GLY A 588 16.81 9.45 21.22
N TYR A 589 16.78 8.60 20.19
CA TYR A 589 17.97 8.24 19.40
C TYR A 589 18.70 9.47 18.81
N THR A 590 17.94 10.47 18.35
CA THR A 590 18.50 11.75 17.87
C THR A 590 19.25 12.51 18.96
N GLY A 591 18.72 12.52 20.20
CA GLY A 591 19.38 13.16 21.34
C GLY A 591 20.73 12.52 21.63
N GLN A 592 20.79 11.18 21.63
CA GLN A 592 22.05 10.45 21.82
C GLN A 592 23.05 10.72 20.69
N ALA A 593 22.61 10.70 19.43
CA ALA A 593 23.47 11.02 18.29
C ALA A 593 24.04 12.45 18.35
N LEU A 594 23.26 13.41 18.86
CA LEU A 594 23.74 14.78 19.06
C LEU A 594 24.74 14.87 20.23
N ILE A 595 24.51 14.15 21.34
CA ILE A 595 25.44 14.08 22.47
C ILE A 595 26.80 13.54 22.01
N ASP A 596 26.81 12.50 21.18
CA ASP A 596 28.03 11.92 20.61
C ASP A 596 28.80 12.91 19.74
N LEU A 597 28.11 13.73 18.96
CA LEU A 597 28.71 14.79 18.14
C LEU A 597 29.26 15.91 19.03
N LEU A 598 28.48 16.38 20.02
CA LEU A 598 28.91 17.40 20.97
C LEU A 598 30.10 16.95 21.81
N ASN A 599 30.21 15.66 22.15
CA ASN A 599 31.36 15.13 22.88
C ASN A 599 32.67 15.28 22.10
N ARG A 600 32.61 15.25 20.75
CA ARG A 600 33.78 15.41 19.87
C ARG A 600 34.05 16.85 19.45
N HIS A 601 33.07 17.74 19.57
CA HIS A 601 33.17 19.11 19.09
C HIS A 601 34.11 19.98 19.95
N PRO A 602 35.20 20.57 19.44
CA PRO A 602 36.19 21.24 20.28
C PRO A 602 35.66 22.48 21.02
N ASN A 603 34.70 23.20 20.42
CA ASN A 603 34.27 24.51 20.90
C ASN A 603 32.84 24.53 21.51
N MET A 604 32.26 23.36 21.79
CA MET A 604 30.93 23.26 22.41
C MET A 604 30.98 22.30 23.59
N ASP A 605 30.31 22.68 24.67
CA ASP A 605 30.24 21.91 25.90
C ASP A 605 28.78 21.76 26.35
N LEU A 606 28.31 20.51 26.38
CA LEU A 606 27.01 20.15 26.89
C LEU A 606 26.99 20.35 28.41
N ARG A 607 26.13 21.26 28.89
CA ARG A 607 26.03 21.62 30.31
C ARG A 607 24.86 20.96 31.00
N HIS A 608 23.70 20.94 30.35
CA HIS A 608 22.48 20.41 30.91
C HIS A 608 21.79 19.47 29.92
N VAL A 609 21.20 18.42 30.47
CA VAL A 609 20.48 17.41 29.70
C VAL A 609 19.20 17.08 30.45
N SER A 610 18.05 17.46 29.87
CA SER A 610 16.74 17.23 30.48
C SER A 610 16.06 15.99 29.92
N SER A 611 15.60 15.12 30.82
CA SER A 611 14.77 13.95 30.54
C SER A 611 13.96 13.57 31.77
N ARG A 612 12.63 13.64 31.68
CA ARG A 612 11.72 13.25 32.78
C ARG A 612 11.92 11.81 33.23
N GLU A 613 12.23 10.90 32.31
CA GLU A 613 12.29 9.46 32.56
C GLU A 613 13.68 8.96 32.97
N LEU A 614 14.72 9.72 32.62
CA LEU A 614 16.10 9.41 33.00
C LEU A 614 16.59 10.27 34.16
N ASN A 615 15.75 11.14 34.71
CA ASN A 615 16.09 12.05 35.81
C ASN A 615 16.85 11.34 36.94
N GLY A 616 17.97 11.92 37.35
CA GLY A 616 18.86 11.38 38.38
C GLY A 616 19.86 10.32 37.89
N LYS A 617 19.78 9.85 36.63
CA LYS A 617 20.78 8.92 36.06
C LYS A 617 21.96 9.70 35.47
N LYS A 618 23.15 9.11 35.56
CA LYS A 618 24.35 9.64 34.90
C LYS A 618 24.25 9.49 33.39
N LEU A 619 24.63 10.52 32.65
CA LEU A 619 24.75 10.48 31.19
C LEU A 619 25.95 9.62 30.79
N ALA A 620 25.71 8.57 30.01
CA ALA A 620 26.75 7.77 29.38
C ALA A 620 27.15 8.39 28.03
N GLY A 621 28.39 8.16 27.59
CA GLY A 621 28.88 8.57 26.27
C GLY A 621 29.45 9.99 26.17
N TYR A 622 29.23 10.84 27.19
CA TYR A 622 29.82 12.18 27.26
C TYR A 622 31.01 12.19 28.23
N THR A 623 32.22 12.49 27.73
CA THR A 623 33.48 12.34 28.48
C THR A 623 34.07 13.67 28.95
N LYS A 624 33.61 14.80 28.42
CA LYS A 624 34.13 16.13 28.80
C LYS A 624 33.77 16.54 30.22
N ARG A 625 32.65 16.04 30.76
CA ARG A 625 32.22 16.28 32.14
C ARG A 625 31.22 15.22 32.60
N GLU A 626 31.07 15.08 33.91
CA GLU A 626 30.00 14.26 34.47
C GLU A 626 28.69 15.05 34.45
N ILE A 627 27.67 14.50 33.78
CA ILE A 627 26.34 15.09 33.68
C ILE A 627 25.33 14.09 34.22
N THR A 628 24.37 14.58 34.99
CA THR A 628 23.20 13.81 35.43
C THR A 628 21.99 14.36 34.69
N TYR A 629 21.11 13.47 34.21
CA TYR A 629 19.86 13.88 33.61
C TYR A 629 18.99 14.62 34.64
N GLU A 630 18.44 15.76 34.24
CA GLU A 630 17.58 16.60 35.06
C GLU A 630 16.13 16.54 34.55
N ASN A 631 15.16 16.93 35.36
CA ASN A 631 13.78 17.16 34.93
C ASN A 631 13.48 18.66 34.95
N LEU A 632 14.07 19.40 34.00
CA LEU A 632 13.93 20.85 33.92
C LEU A 632 12.50 21.23 33.52
N SER A 633 11.85 22.05 34.33
CA SER A 633 10.58 22.72 34.02
C SER A 633 10.81 23.99 33.20
N PRO A 634 9.76 24.56 32.56
CA PRO A 634 9.87 25.87 31.91
C PRO A 634 10.37 26.97 32.84
N ASP A 635 10.00 26.94 34.13
CA ASP A 635 10.48 27.92 35.11
C ASP A 635 11.98 27.75 35.42
N ASP A 636 12.48 26.51 35.46
CA ASP A 636 13.92 26.25 35.62
C ASP A 636 14.69 26.77 34.40
N VAL A 637 14.19 26.48 33.19
CA VAL A 637 14.77 26.97 31.94
C VAL A 637 14.74 28.50 31.90
N ARG A 638 13.66 29.14 32.35
CA ARG A 638 13.58 30.60 32.46
C ARG A 638 14.67 31.16 33.38
N ARG A 639 14.83 30.59 34.58
CA ARG A 639 15.85 31.03 35.55
C ARG A 639 17.27 30.90 34.98
N MET A 640 17.57 29.79 34.31
CA MET A 640 18.86 29.55 33.67
C MET A 640 19.12 30.50 32.49
N ALA A 641 18.08 30.79 31.69
CA ALA A 641 18.16 31.77 30.61
C ALA A 641 18.38 33.20 31.16
N ASP A 642 17.67 33.58 32.22
CA ASP A 642 17.85 34.87 32.92
C ASP A 642 19.22 34.99 33.62
N ALA A 643 19.88 33.87 33.94
CA ALA A 643 21.23 33.85 34.47
C ALA A 643 22.33 33.89 33.38
N GLY A 644 21.96 33.80 32.09
CA GLY A 644 22.92 33.77 30.99
C GLY A 644 23.82 32.53 30.99
N GLU A 645 23.35 31.41 31.58
CA GLU A 645 24.16 30.21 31.77
C GLU A 645 24.37 29.40 30.49
N ILE A 646 23.50 29.58 29.48
CA ILE A 646 23.42 28.75 28.27
C ILE A 646 23.46 29.62 27.02
N ASP A 647 24.39 29.32 26.12
CA ASP A 647 24.55 30.01 24.82
C ASP A 647 23.62 29.42 23.75
N CYS A 648 23.34 28.11 23.82
CA CYS A 648 22.49 27.42 22.86
C CYS A 648 21.58 26.38 23.50
N TRP A 649 20.29 26.47 23.19
CA TRP A 649 19.24 25.58 23.64
C TRP A 649 18.78 24.68 22.49
N VAL A 650 18.88 23.37 22.67
CA VAL A 650 18.37 22.40 21.69
C VAL A 650 17.10 21.76 22.24
N MET A 651 15.99 21.96 21.55
CA MET A 651 14.71 21.33 21.86
C MET A 651 14.61 20.01 21.08
N ALA A 652 14.90 18.91 21.76
CA ALA A 652 14.73 17.54 21.27
C ALA A 652 13.44 16.92 21.83
N LEU A 653 12.35 17.68 21.80
CA LEU A 653 11.06 17.30 22.37
C LEU A 653 10.10 16.77 21.29
N PRO A 654 9.06 16.00 21.68
CA PRO A 654 7.97 15.66 20.76
C PRO A 654 7.25 16.91 20.21
N ASN A 655 6.62 16.76 19.05
CA ASN A 655 5.79 17.83 18.47
C ASN A 655 4.69 18.28 19.44
N GLY A 656 4.45 19.58 19.51
CA GLY A 656 3.48 20.26 20.35
C GLY A 656 3.96 20.55 21.77
N VAL A 657 5.22 20.21 22.11
CA VAL A 657 5.76 20.31 23.48
C VAL A 657 6.79 21.43 23.63
N CYS A 658 7.36 21.95 22.55
CA CYS A 658 8.46 22.92 22.63
C CYS A 658 8.01 24.29 23.17
N LYS A 659 6.77 24.69 22.88
CA LYS A 659 6.28 26.06 23.13
C LYS A 659 6.53 26.59 24.55
N PRO A 660 6.19 25.89 25.66
CA PRO A 660 6.42 26.43 27.00
C PRO A 660 7.89 26.70 27.31
N PHE A 661 8.81 25.87 26.80
CA PHE A 661 10.25 26.05 27.01
C PHE A 661 10.80 27.20 26.15
N VAL A 662 10.34 27.31 24.90
CA VAL A 662 10.68 28.43 24.03
C VAL A 662 10.17 29.75 24.62
N ASP A 663 8.91 29.81 25.04
CA ASP A 663 8.33 31.00 25.67
C ASP A 663 9.11 31.39 26.95
N ALA A 664 9.58 30.41 27.74
CA ALA A 664 10.42 30.65 28.90
C ALA A 664 11.78 31.26 28.53
N ILE A 665 12.50 30.71 27.55
CA ILE A 665 13.77 31.27 27.08
C ILE A 665 13.54 32.67 26.49
N GLU A 666 12.51 32.82 25.68
CA GLU A 666 12.19 34.08 25.02
C GLU A 666 11.71 35.16 25.97
N ALA A 667 11.12 34.83 27.11
CA ALA A 667 10.72 35.83 28.07
C ALA A 667 11.91 36.33 28.92
N SER A 668 13.06 35.65 28.87
CA SER A 668 14.28 36.07 29.58
C SER A 668 14.80 37.43 29.12
N SER A 669 15.58 38.06 29.99
CA SER A 669 16.30 39.31 29.72
C SER A 669 17.51 39.13 28.78
N HIS A 670 18.08 37.93 28.71
CA HIS A 670 19.22 37.59 27.84
C HIS A 670 18.75 37.05 26.47
N LYS A 671 18.65 37.93 25.48
CA LYS A 671 18.11 37.60 24.14
C LYS A 671 19.11 36.98 23.16
N GLU A 672 20.36 36.79 23.56
CA GLU A 672 21.45 36.38 22.67
C GLU A 672 21.54 34.87 22.47
N SER A 673 20.88 34.07 23.32
CA SER A 673 20.95 32.61 23.24
C SER A 673 20.27 32.10 21.96
N VAL A 674 20.90 31.13 21.30
CA VAL A 674 20.34 30.45 20.13
C VAL A 674 19.39 29.34 20.58
N ILE A 675 18.25 29.19 19.90
CA ILE A 675 17.30 28.11 20.10
C ILE A 675 17.22 27.31 18.80
N VAL A 676 17.47 26.00 18.87
CA VAL A 676 17.30 25.06 17.77
C VAL A 676 16.20 24.06 18.12
N ASP A 677 15.12 24.07 17.37
CA ASP A 677 14.02 23.13 17.51
C ASP A 677 14.15 21.95 16.54
N LEU A 678 14.21 20.72 17.06
CA LEU A 678 14.23 19.50 16.24
C LEU A 678 12.83 18.99 15.89
N SER A 679 11.80 19.48 16.58
CA SER A 679 10.40 19.12 16.32
C SER A 679 9.87 19.79 15.05
N ALA A 680 8.59 19.61 14.75
CA ALA A 680 7.93 20.26 13.63
C ALA A 680 7.23 21.59 13.99
N ASP A 681 7.26 22.01 15.27
CA ASP A 681 6.43 23.10 15.81
C ASP A 681 6.66 24.43 15.09
N TYR A 682 7.91 24.73 14.74
CA TYR A 682 8.28 26.01 14.12
C TYR A 682 8.71 25.92 12.65
N ARG A 683 8.63 24.73 12.01
CA ARG A 683 9.09 24.54 10.61
C ARG A 683 8.28 25.34 9.58
N PHE A 684 7.08 25.75 9.95
CA PHE A 684 6.16 26.53 9.11
C PHE A 684 6.09 28.01 9.54
N ASP A 685 6.78 28.38 10.62
CA ASP A 685 6.77 29.74 11.14
C ASP A 685 7.79 30.61 10.41
N SER A 686 7.32 31.71 9.83
CA SER A 686 8.17 32.67 9.12
C SER A 686 9.12 33.47 10.03
N SER A 687 8.86 33.54 11.34
CA SER A 687 9.76 34.20 12.30
C SER A 687 10.95 33.30 12.69
N TRP A 688 10.91 32.01 12.34
CA TRP A 688 11.99 31.06 12.56
C TRP A 688 12.79 30.87 11.26
N THR A 689 14.10 30.69 11.40
CA THR A 689 14.94 30.37 10.25
C THR A 689 14.95 28.87 10.01
N TYR A 690 14.55 28.44 8.82
CA TYR A 690 14.63 27.04 8.42
C TYR A 690 16.09 26.63 8.21
N GLY A 691 16.56 25.65 8.99
CA GLY A 691 17.96 25.30 9.11
C GLY A 691 18.45 24.28 8.09
N LEU A 692 18.32 24.57 6.79
CA LEU A 692 18.84 23.74 5.69
C LEU A 692 19.90 24.53 4.88
N PRO A 693 21.18 24.58 5.31
CA PRO A 693 22.22 25.45 4.74
C PRO A 693 22.46 25.29 3.24
N GLU A 694 22.17 24.11 2.69
CA GLU A 694 22.32 23.81 1.26
C GLU A 694 21.29 24.55 0.39
N LEU A 695 20.11 24.89 0.94
CA LEU A 695 19.01 25.58 0.22
C LEU A 695 18.71 26.97 0.79
N VAL A 696 19.02 27.22 2.05
CA VAL A 696 18.83 28.49 2.76
C VAL A 696 20.16 29.20 2.86
N LYS A 697 20.17 30.51 2.56
CA LYS A 697 21.40 31.33 2.63
C LYS A 697 22.06 31.20 4.01
N ARG A 698 23.29 30.69 4.05
CA ARG A 698 24.09 30.50 5.28
C ARG A 698 24.17 31.75 6.16
N SER A 699 24.24 32.95 5.57
CA SER A 699 24.22 34.21 6.31
C SER A 699 22.93 34.43 7.11
N LYS A 700 21.79 33.94 6.61
CA LYS A 700 20.52 33.97 7.34
C LYS A 700 20.57 33.06 8.57
N ILE A 701 21.14 31.87 8.43
CA ILE A 701 21.29 30.91 9.53
C ILE A 701 22.30 31.44 10.56
N ALA A 702 23.44 31.96 10.10
CA ALA A 702 24.44 32.57 10.96
C ALA A 702 23.91 33.79 11.75
N GLY A 703 22.97 34.53 11.18
CA GLY A 703 22.27 35.63 11.84
C GLY A 703 21.13 35.21 12.78
N ALA A 704 20.70 33.95 12.77
CA ALA A 704 19.50 33.50 13.46
C ALA A 704 19.74 33.16 14.94
N THR A 705 18.82 33.56 15.80
CA THR A 705 18.70 33.07 17.19
C THR A 705 17.60 32.02 17.34
N ARG A 706 16.79 31.83 16.30
CA ARG A 706 15.65 30.90 16.26
C ARG A 706 15.75 30.04 15.00
N ILE A 707 16.03 28.76 15.17
CA ILE A 707 16.25 27.83 14.06
C ILE A 707 15.30 26.64 14.17
N ALA A 708 14.50 26.43 13.13
CA ALA A 708 13.71 25.23 12.98
C ALA A 708 14.51 24.23 12.15
N ASN A 709 14.89 23.11 12.76
CA ASN A 709 15.65 22.07 12.07
C ASN A 709 14.73 21.27 11.13
N PRO A 710 15.15 21.03 9.88
CA PRO A 710 14.42 20.21 8.93
C PRO A 710 14.07 18.81 9.46
N GLY A 711 12.95 18.27 8.99
CA GLY A 711 12.64 16.84 9.16
C GLY A 711 13.55 15.95 8.32
N CYS A 712 13.78 14.72 8.76
CA CYS A 712 14.70 13.79 8.09
C CYS A 712 14.27 13.50 6.64
N TYR A 713 13.02 13.07 6.42
CA TYR A 713 12.48 12.89 5.07
C TYR A 713 12.45 14.19 4.27
N ALA A 714 12.09 15.30 4.91
CA ALA A 714 12.04 16.59 4.23
C ALA A 714 13.43 17.02 3.74
N THR A 715 14.49 16.74 4.49
CA THR A 715 15.88 17.05 4.13
C THR A 715 16.27 16.38 2.82
N ALA A 716 16.12 15.06 2.74
CA ALA A 716 16.50 14.29 1.55
C ALA A 716 15.62 14.63 0.34
N ALA A 717 14.31 14.78 0.52
CA ALA A 717 13.39 15.12 -0.56
C ALA A 717 13.62 16.53 -1.12
N GLN A 718 13.86 17.52 -0.26
CA GLN A 718 14.16 18.88 -0.71
C GLN A 718 15.46 18.95 -1.50
N LEU A 719 16.52 18.29 -1.02
CA LEU A 719 17.79 18.25 -1.75
C LEU A 719 17.68 17.44 -3.05
N GLY A 720 16.85 16.41 -3.07
CA GLY A 720 16.48 15.72 -4.29
C GLY A 720 15.79 16.65 -5.29
N ILE A 721 14.72 17.35 -4.90
CA ILE A 721 13.87 18.06 -5.87
C ILE A 721 14.41 19.44 -6.26
N ALA A 722 15.12 20.14 -5.36
CA ALA A 722 15.49 21.55 -5.52
C ALA A 722 16.18 21.90 -6.86
N PRO A 723 17.13 21.10 -7.40
CA PRO A 723 17.76 21.40 -8.69
C PRO A 723 16.78 21.41 -9.86
N LEU A 724 15.65 20.70 -9.75
CA LEU A 724 14.65 20.54 -10.80
C LEU A 724 13.41 21.41 -10.65
N VAL A 725 13.29 22.18 -9.56
CA VAL A 725 12.16 23.11 -9.34
C VAL A 725 11.88 24.02 -10.55
N PRO A 726 12.88 24.61 -11.23
CA PRO A 726 12.64 25.44 -12.42
C PRO A 726 12.07 24.68 -13.63
N TYR A 727 12.20 23.36 -13.64
CA TYR A 727 11.90 22.47 -14.76
C TYR A 727 10.64 21.61 -14.55
N LEU A 728 9.93 21.80 -13.44
CA LEU A 728 8.76 21.00 -13.10
C LEU A 728 7.61 21.27 -14.06
N ALA A 729 6.88 20.21 -14.41
CA ALA A 729 5.61 20.35 -15.12
C ALA A 729 4.61 21.20 -14.32
N ALA A 730 3.67 21.85 -15.01
CA ALA A 730 2.61 22.60 -14.36
C ALA A 730 1.66 21.67 -13.58
N ALA A 731 0.93 22.22 -12.60
CA ALA A 731 -0.10 21.46 -11.89
C ALA A 731 -1.16 20.93 -12.89
N PRO A 732 -1.75 19.74 -12.67
CA PRO A 732 -1.69 18.91 -11.47
C PRO A 732 -0.49 17.95 -11.39
N ALA A 733 0.46 18.00 -12.33
CA ALA A 733 1.62 17.12 -12.31
C ALA A 733 2.64 17.57 -11.24
N ASN A 734 2.62 16.88 -10.09
CA ASN A 734 3.46 17.17 -8.93
C ASN A 734 4.54 16.08 -8.77
N PRO A 735 5.74 16.41 -8.24
CA PRO A 735 6.69 15.39 -7.80
C PRO A 735 6.06 14.45 -6.77
N THR A 736 6.40 13.16 -6.86
CA THR A 736 5.98 12.14 -5.89
C THR A 736 7.21 11.51 -5.27
N VAL A 737 7.26 11.52 -3.94
CA VAL A 737 8.35 10.98 -3.13
C VAL A 737 7.86 9.72 -2.44
N PHE A 738 8.46 8.58 -2.76
CA PHE A 738 8.35 7.37 -1.94
C PHE A 738 9.58 7.29 -1.04
N GLY A 739 9.38 7.21 0.28
CA GLY A 739 10.48 7.22 1.24
C GLY A 739 10.43 6.03 2.17
N VAL A 740 11.56 5.36 2.41
CA VAL A 740 11.68 4.29 3.39
C VAL A 740 12.77 4.63 4.39
N SER A 741 12.43 4.69 5.68
CA SER A 741 13.39 4.90 6.78
C SER A 741 13.65 3.63 7.57
N GLY A 742 14.77 3.63 8.29
CA GLY A 742 14.96 2.71 9.40
C GLY A 742 14.04 3.01 10.57
N TYR A 743 13.87 2.04 11.45
CA TYR A 743 12.88 2.11 12.53
C TYR A 743 13.24 3.09 13.66
N SER A 744 14.49 3.54 13.74
CA SER A 744 14.89 4.59 14.69
C SER A 744 14.12 5.91 14.48
N GLY A 745 13.57 6.15 13.29
CA GLY A 745 12.72 7.29 12.99
C GLY A 745 11.37 7.30 13.72
N ALA A 746 10.88 6.13 14.17
CA ALA A 746 9.63 6.02 14.94
C ALA A 746 9.84 6.30 16.44
N GLY A 747 11.07 6.64 16.85
CA GLY A 747 11.43 6.96 18.23
C GLY A 747 11.61 5.74 19.11
N THR A 748 11.73 5.96 20.43
CA THR A 748 12.04 4.91 21.41
C THR A 748 10.80 4.34 22.11
N LYS A 749 9.61 4.92 21.90
CA LYS A 749 8.38 4.44 22.52
C LYS A 749 7.87 3.24 21.72
N PRO A 750 7.64 2.06 22.32
CA PRO A 750 7.19 0.88 21.59
C PRO A 750 5.96 1.14 20.74
N SER A 751 5.99 0.67 19.50
CA SER A 751 4.96 0.79 18.48
C SER A 751 5.19 -0.25 17.39
N PRO A 752 4.19 -0.57 16.54
CA PRO A 752 4.40 -1.44 15.39
C PRO A 752 5.50 -0.94 14.42
N LYS A 753 5.82 0.36 14.44
CA LYS A 753 6.78 1.02 13.56
C LYS A 753 8.23 0.98 14.07
N ASN A 754 8.45 0.52 15.31
CA ASN A 754 9.79 0.27 15.87
C ASN A 754 9.91 -1.10 16.56
N ASP A 755 8.98 -1.99 16.24
CA ASP A 755 9.04 -3.39 16.62
C ASP A 755 9.78 -4.16 15.52
N VAL A 756 10.98 -4.65 15.83
CA VAL A 756 11.87 -5.34 14.88
C VAL A 756 11.24 -6.64 14.40
N GLU A 757 10.49 -7.36 15.23
CA GLU A 757 9.82 -8.60 14.83
C GLU A 757 8.72 -8.29 13.82
N ASN A 758 7.89 -7.28 14.10
CA ASN A 758 6.85 -6.83 13.19
C ASN A 758 7.39 -6.24 11.87
N LEU A 759 8.58 -5.64 11.90
CA LEU A 759 9.23 -5.09 10.72
C LEU A 759 10.02 -6.14 9.92
N THR A 760 10.34 -7.28 10.51
CA THR A 760 11.09 -8.34 9.83
C THR A 760 10.27 -8.88 8.66
N ASN A 761 10.88 -8.91 7.47
CA ASN A 761 10.22 -9.26 6.20
C ASN A 761 8.98 -8.39 5.88
N ASN A 762 8.92 -7.17 6.43
CA ASN A 762 7.79 -6.26 6.33
C ASN A 762 8.24 -4.82 6.00
N LEU A 763 7.30 -4.02 5.50
CA LEU A 763 7.47 -2.60 5.21
C LEU A 763 6.15 -1.90 5.53
N ILE A 764 6.17 -0.96 6.47
CA ILE A 764 4.94 -0.38 7.03
C ILE A 764 4.87 1.12 6.70
N PRO A 765 3.74 1.66 6.21
CA PRO A 765 3.60 3.10 6.02
C PRO A 765 3.57 3.86 7.37
N TYR A 766 4.18 5.04 7.42
CA TYR A 766 3.92 5.99 8.52
C TYR A 766 2.51 6.57 8.40
N SER A 767 2.18 7.03 7.19
CA SER A 767 0.86 7.41 6.70
C SER A 767 0.88 7.31 5.17
N LEU A 768 -0.29 7.25 4.53
CA LEU A 768 -0.40 7.15 3.07
C LEU A 768 -0.58 8.52 2.40
N THR A 769 -1.16 9.49 3.12
CA THR A 769 -1.29 10.91 2.73
C THR A 769 -1.09 11.78 3.97
N ASP A 770 -1.06 13.10 3.77
CA ASP A 770 -1.12 14.13 4.83
C ASP A 770 -0.02 14.01 5.91
N HIS A 771 1.09 13.35 5.57
CA HIS A 771 2.24 13.31 6.47
C HIS A 771 2.83 14.71 6.62
N ILE A 772 3.30 15.08 7.82
CA ILE A 772 3.82 16.43 8.07
C ILE A 772 4.96 16.84 7.13
N HIS A 773 5.82 15.89 6.75
CA HIS A 773 6.88 16.11 5.78
C HIS A 773 6.37 16.45 4.37
N GLU A 774 5.18 15.96 3.96
CA GLU A 774 4.57 16.32 2.67
C GLU A 774 4.33 17.83 2.60
N ARG A 775 3.71 18.37 3.65
CA ARG A 775 3.45 19.79 3.82
C ARG A 775 4.74 20.58 3.96
N GLU A 776 5.72 20.06 4.71
CA GLU A 776 7.02 20.70 4.93
C GLU A 776 7.78 20.87 3.60
N ILE A 777 7.95 19.78 2.85
CA ILE A 777 8.63 19.80 1.54
C ILE A 777 7.89 20.77 0.60
N SER A 778 6.56 20.69 0.57
CA SER A 778 5.75 21.56 -0.30
C SER A 778 5.92 23.05 0.03
N ALA A 779 5.89 23.39 1.32
CA ALA A 779 6.01 24.76 1.79
C ALA A 779 7.41 25.35 1.50
N GLN A 780 8.47 24.55 1.67
CA GLN A 780 9.84 25.00 1.46
C GLN A 780 10.21 25.07 -0.04
N LEU A 781 9.73 24.13 -0.85
CA LEU A 781 9.94 24.14 -2.32
C LEU A 781 8.97 25.03 -3.09
N GLY A 782 7.94 25.57 -2.43
CA GLY A 782 6.93 26.42 -3.07
C GLY A 782 6.16 25.69 -4.17
N ARG A 783 6.07 24.36 -4.05
CA ARG A 783 5.47 23.45 -5.03
C ARG A 783 4.88 22.27 -4.28
N GLU A 784 3.63 21.93 -4.59
CA GLU A 784 3.00 20.73 -4.05
C GLU A 784 3.74 19.46 -4.49
N ILE A 785 3.82 18.50 -3.57
CA ILE A 785 4.39 17.17 -3.81
C ILE A 785 3.52 16.13 -3.12
N GLY A 786 3.49 14.90 -3.66
CA GLY A 786 2.93 13.75 -2.94
C GLY A 786 4.04 13.04 -2.17
N PHE A 787 3.79 12.60 -0.93
CA PHE A 787 4.78 11.93 -0.11
C PHE A 787 4.23 10.69 0.62
N ILE A 788 4.92 9.57 0.42
CA ILE A 788 4.50 8.25 0.89
C ILE A 788 5.62 7.65 1.77
N PRO A 789 5.67 7.99 3.08
CA PRO A 789 6.68 7.51 4.02
C PRO A 789 6.40 6.08 4.51
N HIS A 790 7.45 5.26 4.57
CA HIS A 790 7.44 3.88 5.05
C HIS A 790 8.60 3.60 6.00
N VAL A 791 8.48 2.57 6.84
CA VAL A 791 9.52 2.12 7.76
C VAL A 791 9.85 0.66 7.51
N ALA A 792 11.14 0.34 7.56
CA ALA A 792 11.67 -1.00 7.39
C ALA A 792 12.52 -1.44 8.60
N VAL A 793 12.94 -2.69 8.58
CA VAL A 793 13.60 -3.39 9.71
C VAL A 793 14.99 -2.87 10.08
N TRP A 794 15.69 -2.15 9.20
CA TRP A 794 17.02 -1.64 9.53
C TRP A 794 16.94 -0.50 10.54
N PHE A 795 17.99 -0.32 11.34
CA PHE A 795 17.98 0.66 12.43
C PHE A 795 17.92 2.11 11.92
N ALA A 796 18.84 2.52 11.04
CA ALA A 796 18.96 3.90 10.57
C ALA A 796 19.23 3.96 9.05
N GLY A 797 18.95 5.12 8.45
CA GLY A 797 19.03 5.37 7.02
C GLY A 797 17.66 5.57 6.37
N ILE A 798 17.60 6.48 5.40
CA ILE A 798 16.45 6.78 4.56
C ILE A 798 16.84 6.55 3.10
N HIS A 799 15.93 5.95 2.35
CA HIS A 799 15.97 5.91 0.89
C HIS A 799 14.76 6.62 0.32
N HIS A 800 14.98 7.59 -0.55
CA HIS A 800 13.95 8.17 -1.39
C HIS A 800 14.06 7.67 -2.82
N THR A 801 12.90 7.37 -3.40
CA THR A 801 12.69 7.29 -4.83
C THR A 801 11.73 8.42 -5.20
N ILE A 802 12.21 9.38 -5.99
CA ILE A 802 11.48 10.60 -6.30
C ILE A 802 11.17 10.61 -7.79
N SER A 803 9.89 10.53 -8.13
CA SER A 803 9.40 10.67 -9.51
C SER A 803 9.00 12.12 -9.76
N ILE A 804 9.62 12.75 -10.76
CA ILE A 804 9.52 14.18 -11.01
C ILE A 804 9.06 14.40 -12.46
N PRO A 805 7.80 14.84 -12.66
CA PRO A 805 7.32 15.30 -13.96
C PRO A 805 8.02 16.58 -14.41
N LEU A 806 8.50 16.61 -15.66
CA LEU A 806 9.24 17.72 -16.25
C LEU A 806 8.39 18.48 -17.28
N ALA A 807 8.52 19.80 -17.32
CA ALA A 807 7.83 20.66 -18.29
C ALA A 807 8.39 20.49 -19.72
N GLU A 808 9.69 20.21 -19.81
CA GLU A 808 10.41 20.01 -21.06
C GLU A 808 11.09 18.64 -21.12
N THR A 809 11.42 18.20 -22.33
CA THR A 809 12.15 16.95 -22.58
C THR A 809 13.62 17.18 -22.24
N MET A 810 14.16 16.40 -21.30
CA MET A 810 15.56 16.49 -20.87
C MET A 810 16.25 15.14 -20.98
N ALA A 811 17.57 15.09 -21.18
CA ALA A 811 18.33 13.85 -21.12
C ALA A 811 18.87 13.60 -19.70
N SER A 812 19.10 12.33 -19.35
CA SER A 812 19.67 11.94 -18.04
C SER A 812 21.00 12.65 -17.74
N ARG A 813 21.86 12.81 -18.76
CA ARG A 813 23.13 13.55 -18.62
C ARG A 813 22.92 15.00 -18.21
N ASP A 814 21.90 15.67 -18.74
CA ASP A 814 21.65 17.09 -18.49
C ASP A 814 21.09 17.25 -17.06
N ILE A 815 20.20 16.34 -16.66
CA ILE A 815 19.71 16.28 -15.27
C ILE A 815 20.89 16.07 -14.31
N ARG A 816 21.75 15.08 -14.56
CA ARG A 816 22.90 14.80 -13.68
C ARG A 816 23.82 16.03 -13.57
N GLN A 817 24.08 16.72 -14.68
CA GLN A 817 24.90 17.93 -14.69
C GLN A 817 24.28 19.03 -13.80
N LEU A 818 22.96 19.24 -13.86
CA LEU A 818 22.29 20.21 -12.98
C LEU A 818 22.52 19.94 -11.49
N TYR A 819 22.57 18.66 -11.07
CA TYR A 819 22.84 18.31 -9.67
C TYR A 819 24.31 18.51 -9.32
N GLN A 820 25.22 18.13 -10.22
CA GLN A 820 26.66 18.34 -10.03
C GLN A 820 26.98 19.83 -9.90
N ASP A 821 26.39 20.67 -10.75
CA ASP A 821 26.55 22.12 -10.70
C ASP A 821 25.93 22.70 -9.43
N ARG A 822 24.71 22.26 -9.08
CA ARG A 822 23.96 22.78 -7.92
C ARG A 822 24.59 22.42 -6.58
N TYR A 823 25.28 21.29 -6.48
CA TYR A 823 25.90 20.80 -5.24
C TYR A 823 27.42 20.83 -5.27
N ASN A 824 28.02 21.46 -6.29
CA ASN A 824 29.46 21.67 -6.34
C ASN A 824 29.93 22.45 -5.09
N GLY A 825 30.92 21.90 -4.38
CA GLY A 825 31.48 22.49 -3.16
C GLY A 825 30.71 22.21 -1.86
N GLU A 826 29.55 21.54 -1.91
CA GLU A 826 28.82 21.12 -0.71
C GLU A 826 29.45 19.85 -0.10
N LYS A 827 30.12 19.98 1.05
CA LYS A 827 30.90 18.86 1.64
C LYS A 827 30.05 17.70 2.16
N LEU A 828 28.77 17.97 2.45
CA LEU A 828 27.83 16.96 2.95
C LEU A 828 26.87 16.45 1.87
N VAL A 829 27.02 16.86 0.60
CA VAL A 829 26.19 16.37 -0.50
C VAL A 829 27.08 15.73 -1.57
N LYS A 830 26.81 14.46 -1.87
CA LYS A 830 27.55 13.70 -2.87
C LYS A 830 26.63 13.27 -4.00
N VAL A 831 26.94 13.72 -5.21
CA VAL A 831 26.22 13.32 -6.42
C VAL A 831 26.94 12.13 -7.08
N ILE A 832 26.25 11.00 -7.21
CA ILE A 832 26.77 9.77 -7.80
C ILE A 832 25.98 9.37 -9.06
N GLY A 833 26.54 8.50 -9.90
CA GLY A 833 25.85 8.03 -11.11
C GLY A 833 24.76 7.00 -10.80
N GLU A 834 25.15 5.95 -10.09
CA GLU A 834 24.26 4.84 -9.70
C GLU A 834 23.24 5.27 -8.63
N SER A 835 22.22 4.44 -8.38
CA SER A 835 21.28 4.67 -7.29
C SER A 835 21.98 4.44 -5.93
N PRO A 836 21.97 5.42 -5.01
CA PRO A 836 22.57 5.28 -3.68
C PRO A 836 21.83 4.22 -2.84
N LEU A 837 22.52 3.62 -1.86
CA LEU A 837 21.98 2.55 -1.03
C LEU A 837 21.95 2.94 0.45
N VAL A 838 20.89 2.53 1.17
CA VAL A 838 20.76 2.74 2.63
C VAL A 838 21.98 2.24 3.39
N LYS A 839 22.46 1.03 3.06
CA LYS A 839 23.63 0.40 3.70
C LYS A 839 24.88 1.29 3.61
N ASN A 840 25.00 2.09 2.55
CA ASN A 840 26.16 2.94 2.32
C ASN A 840 26.07 4.27 3.05
N ILE A 841 24.86 4.76 3.36
CA ILE A 841 24.67 6.07 4.01
C ILE A 841 24.39 5.97 5.52
N SER A 842 23.88 4.83 5.99
CA SER A 842 23.62 4.60 7.41
C SER A 842 24.91 4.82 8.22
N GLY A 843 24.83 5.64 9.27
CA GLY A 843 25.97 6.04 10.08
C GLY A 843 26.85 7.14 9.47
N LYS A 844 26.47 7.75 8.33
CA LYS A 844 27.19 8.87 7.71
C LYS A 844 26.47 10.20 7.86
N HIS A 845 27.25 11.27 7.79
CA HIS A 845 26.83 12.65 8.06
C HIS A 845 26.29 13.41 6.84
N GLY A 846 26.33 12.80 5.66
CA GLY A 846 25.99 13.44 4.39
C GLY A 846 24.72 12.92 3.73
N VAL A 847 24.53 13.34 2.49
CA VAL A 847 23.46 12.97 1.56
C VAL A 847 24.10 12.40 0.31
N GLU A 848 23.62 11.26 -0.17
CA GLU A 848 23.97 10.75 -1.50
C GLU A 848 22.77 10.88 -2.44
N ILE A 849 22.97 11.46 -3.62
CA ILE A 849 21.94 11.63 -4.66
C ILE A 849 22.43 10.99 -5.95
N GLY A 850 21.61 10.14 -6.58
CA GLY A 850 21.97 9.42 -7.79
C GLY A 850 20.80 8.72 -8.47
N GLY A 851 21.10 7.75 -9.35
CA GLY A 851 20.07 6.97 -10.04
C GLY A 851 19.25 7.80 -11.01
N PHE A 852 19.90 8.66 -11.81
CA PHE A 852 19.24 9.61 -12.72
C PHE A 852 18.62 8.91 -13.95
N ALA A 853 17.43 8.33 -13.79
CA ALA A 853 16.72 7.64 -14.86
C ALA A 853 15.65 8.54 -15.48
N VAL A 854 15.75 8.82 -16.79
CA VAL A 854 14.75 9.61 -17.50
C VAL A 854 13.90 8.69 -18.38
N HIS A 855 12.58 8.84 -18.32
CA HIS A 855 11.64 8.13 -19.19
C HIS A 855 11.94 8.39 -20.67
N SER A 856 11.64 7.44 -21.57
CA SER A 856 11.93 7.54 -23.01
C SER A 856 11.37 8.81 -23.67
N GLY A 857 10.22 9.31 -23.19
CA GLY A 857 9.64 10.59 -23.63
C GLY A 857 10.31 11.86 -23.08
N GLY A 858 11.32 11.74 -22.21
CA GLY A 858 12.09 12.84 -21.60
C GLY A 858 11.34 13.74 -20.61
N LYS A 859 10.03 13.55 -20.42
CA LYS A 859 9.15 14.39 -19.59
C LYS A 859 8.97 13.93 -18.14
N ARG A 860 9.73 12.92 -17.72
CA ARG A 860 9.71 12.42 -16.34
C ARG A 860 11.06 11.86 -15.98
N VAL A 861 11.59 12.27 -14.85
CA VAL A 861 12.83 11.73 -14.28
C VAL A 861 12.52 11.07 -12.95
N VAL A 862 13.22 9.97 -12.67
CA VAL A 862 13.29 9.36 -11.34
C VAL A 862 14.71 9.55 -10.83
N ILE A 863 14.83 9.99 -9.58
CA ILE A 863 16.10 10.06 -8.87
C ILE A 863 15.97 9.39 -7.51
N ASN A 864 17.12 9.06 -6.93
CA ASN A 864 17.21 8.51 -5.59
C ASN A 864 18.07 9.41 -4.71
N ALA A 865 17.63 9.59 -3.46
CA ALA A 865 18.37 10.35 -2.45
C ALA A 865 18.38 9.56 -1.14
N THR A 866 19.54 9.40 -0.52
CA THR A 866 19.68 8.70 0.75
C THR A 866 20.37 9.57 1.78
N ILE A 867 19.94 9.44 3.03
CA ILE A 867 20.55 10.08 4.22
C ILE A 867 20.50 9.12 5.39
N ASP A 868 21.30 9.36 6.42
CA ASP A 868 21.00 8.82 7.76
C ASP A 868 19.94 9.68 8.46
N ASN A 869 18.83 9.09 8.92
CA ASN A 869 17.73 9.82 9.55
C ASN A 869 18.07 10.43 10.91
N LEU A 870 19.02 9.86 11.65
CA LEU A 870 19.44 10.35 12.96
C LEU A 870 20.54 11.40 12.83
N LEU A 871 21.41 11.28 11.82
CA LEU A 871 22.54 12.18 11.57
C LEU A 871 22.13 13.34 10.66
N LYS A 872 22.35 13.25 9.34
CA LYS A 872 22.01 14.34 8.41
C LYS A 872 20.52 14.69 8.42
N GLY A 873 19.67 13.72 8.77
CA GLY A 873 18.24 13.97 8.96
C GLY A 873 17.86 14.66 10.27
N ALA A 874 18.78 14.79 11.25
CA ALA A 874 18.53 15.45 12.52
C ALA A 874 19.79 15.99 13.22
N ALA A 875 20.61 15.16 13.87
CA ALA A 875 21.68 15.60 14.77
C ALA A 875 22.83 16.34 14.07
N THR A 876 23.26 15.87 12.89
CA THR A 876 24.29 16.54 12.09
C THR A 876 23.77 17.85 11.52
N GLN A 877 22.51 17.86 11.06
CA GLN A 877 21.85 19.09 10.61
C GLN A 877 21.79 20.13 11.74
N CYS A 878 21.43 19.68 12.94
CA CYS A 878 21.40 20.51 14.14
C CYS A 878 22.78 21.10 14.43
N LEU A 879 23.83 20.28 14.46
CA LEU A 879 25.18 20.76 14.72
C LEU A 879 25.68 21.72 13.62
N GLN A 880 25.40 21.45 12.35
CA GLN A 880 25.72 22.35 11.24
C GLN A 880 25.06 23.73 11.42
N ASN A 881 23.79 23.74 11.83
CA ASN A 881 23.05 24.96 12.15
C ASN A 881 23.62 25.69 13.37
N MET A 882 23.95 24.96 14.43
CA MET A 882 24.57 25.51 15.65
C MET A 882 25.93 26.14 15.34
N ASN A 883 26.77 25.46 14.55
CA ASN A 883 28.06 25.99 14.11
C ASN A 883 27.90 27.33 13.42
N LEU A 884 27.00 27.43 12.44
CA LEU A 884 26.75 28.68 11.73
C LEU A 884 26.23 29.78 12.66
N ALA A 885 25.22 29.48 13.49
CA ALA A 885 24.58 30.46 14.38
C ALA A 885 25.50 30.99 15.48
N LEU A 886 26.38 30.13 15.99
CA LEU A 886 27.38 30.44 17.01
C LEU A 886 28.72 30.92 16.41
N GLY A 887 28.82 31.05 15.08
CA GLY A 887 30.01 31.60 14.41
C GLY A 887 31.23 30.68 14.37
N TYR A 888 31.04 29.36 14.50
CA TYR A 888 32.07 28.35 14.25
C TYR A 888 32.13 27.96 12.77
N ALA A 889 33.18 27.22 12.38
CA ALA A 889 33.26 26.66 11.04
C ALA A 889 32.11 25.64 10.84
N GLU A 890 31.42 25.71 9.70
CA GLU A 890 30.18 24.97 9.43
C GLU A 890 30.27 23.46 9.75
N TYR A 891 31.41 22.84 9.45
CA TYR A 891 31.63 21.40 9.59
C TYR A 891 32.46 21.03 10.82
N GLU A 892 32.74 21.98 11.73
CA GLU A 892 33.47 21.72 12.95
C GLU A 892 32.77 20.64 13.78
N GLY A 893 33.52 19.66 14.28
CA GLY A 893 32.98 18.51 15.01
C GLY A 893 32.08 17.56 14.19
N ILE A 894 31.92 17.76 12.88
CA ILE A 894 31.20 16.86 11.97
C ILE A 894 32.22 16.04 11.17
N PRO A 895 32.22 14.70 11.29
CA PRO A 895 33.04 13.85 10.47
C PRO A 895 32.67 14.00 8.99
N LEU A 896 33.62 14.49 8.19
CA LEU A 896 33.52 14.48 6.73
C LEU A 896 33.97 13.11 6.23
N ALA A 897 33.09 12.44 5.48
CA ALA A 897 33.30 11.09 4.97
C ALA A 897 34.25 11.05 3.76
#